data_AF-A0A6N7RPJ1-F1
#
_entry.id   AF-A0A6N7RPJ1-F1
#
_cell.length_a   1.000
_cell.length_b   1.000
_cell.length_c   1.000
_cell.angle_alpha   90.00
_cell.angle_beta   90.00
_cell.angle_gamma   90.00
#
_symmetry.space_group_name_H-M   'P 1'
#
loop_
_entity.id
_entity.type
_entity.pdbx_description
1 polymer ?
#
loop_
_entity_poly.entity_id
_entity_poly.type
_entity_poly.pdbx_seq_one_letter_code
_entity_poly.pdbx_strand_id
1 'polypeptide(L)'
;MAIEMKRLEEVARIFDDRCAPVRGAQRLLRKGPYRLYVETGFVPFDDYVFEGRFLLLGSVCNVEAPTGCLQVTEARGKFSATDLYHAIACDDDDDTVYLRQVLSRIPASAHADMSGQTVRLTENSLRHIPVPWPEAGVRRAVARYLEECDARCREGAARSRRLFEKGVAVYREAAERSARTMELGSACAMRKGSLLPVDKRSAQGALPAVSSQGVMARTDEEGVCEPCVVVGQAGQYLVARLMPEGAYPLADTVALTMDASAPLTVEALVFALASVGIRPRLRVSDRAVDALALPLERLSTLEIPLVGEDERDARYAEMRAILSEVEEGERAVREARAAAEALVGGLLAGREEAIERFAGPTTHEALEALVQDVRSDLAHAAGAAVSSFDAAWELLPLLFVRLADDGEAWARVLAAEDALAQVDAELERFAVEDEGLSFLSDLALSASSLDASSQRRMIDRVGDLRLDDEGGVLLRWLALGNESEPDAPCPASLSDLLARIALAFNPFAAQAYDPYVGVGDALAALRRLAPAVRCGGQTARFSDALAAKLAARCEGWSFGDGALAVGSALTEDAYAGELADTVVSVLPPNQGEWTDHAPDPDDARWVFGVPPRNKANLAWVQQAFAHRAPGGIAVLAASNAVLHESRGCEPAVRAALIGSGCVRAVVSLPGGLFDDGRPPVSIIVLGDERATPFETLFVNALECGVPSGSAAARELSMEARDRVVSTVERWVATGSCAHVPGFARSVPMGEVAALGDLTPWSYV
;
A
#
# COMPACT_ATOMS: atom_id res chain seq x y z
N MET A 1 -9.77 -16.97 27.31
CA MET A 1 -9.17 -15.62 27.33
C MET A 1 -10.31 -14.65 27.52
N ALA A 2 -10.22 -13.70 28.44
CA ALA A 2 -11.34 -12.84 28.77
C ALA A 2 -11.11 -11.39 28.28
N ILE A 3 -12.15 -10.76 27.75
CA ILE A 3 -12.16 -9.31 27.51
C ILE A 3 -12.59 -8.64 28.81
N GLU A 4 -11.66 -8.01 29.52
CA GLU A 4 -11.98 -7.19 30.70
C GLU A 4 -12.42 -5.79 30.24
N MET A 5 -13.59 -5.31 30.68
CA MET A 5 -14.01 -3.94 30.41
C MET A 5 -13.46 -3.01 31.49
N LYS A 6 -12.56 -2.11 31.10
CA LYS A 6 -11.96 -1.12 32.00
C LYS A 6 -12.50 0.27 31.73
N ARG A 7 -12.36 1.18 32.68
CA ARG A 7 -12.54 2.61 32.47
C ARG A 7 -11.28 3.18 31.82
N LEU A 8 -11.44 4.20 30.98
CA LEU A 8 -10.31 4.83 30.30
C LEU A 8 -9.23 5.30 31.28
N GLU A 9 -9.61 5.82 32.45
CA GLU A 9 -8.67 6.28 33.48
C GLU A 9 -7.84 5.17 34.14
N GLU A 10 -8.28 3.91 34.04
CA GLU A 10 -7.56 2.75 34.58
C GLU A 10 -6.42 2.30 33.66
N VAL A 11 -6.44 2.74 32.39
CA VAL A 11 -5.52 2.26 31.34
C VAL A 11 -4.74 3.40 30.67
N ALA A 12 -5.21 4.64 30.76
CA ALA A 12 -4.57 5.81 30.21
C ALA A 12 -4.53 6.96 31.21
N ARG A 13 -3.43 7.72 31.16
CA ARG A 13 -3.28 8.98 31.90
C ARG A 13 -3.85 10.13 31.08
N ILE A 14 -4.49 11.07 31.76
CA ILE A 14 -5.09 12.28 31.18
C ILE A 14 -4.24 13.49 31.59
N PHE A 15 -3.88 14.34 30.62
CA PHE A 15 -2.92 15.44 30.74
C PHE A 15 -3.53 16.81 30.40
N ASP A 16 -4.80 17.01 30.75
CA ASP A 16 -5.54 18.25 30.46
C ASP A 16 -4.89 19.49 31.12
N ASP A 17 -4.16 19.29 32.21
CA ASP A 17 -3.40 20.33 32.91
C ASP A 17 -2.29 20.95 32.05
N ARG A 18 -1.83 20.23 31.01
CA ARG A 18 -0.82 20.68 30.05
C ARG A 18 -1.43 21.32 28.80
N CYS A 19 -2.72 21.13 28.56
CA CYS A 19 -3.45 21.77 27.46
C CYS A 19 -3.81 23.21 27.85
N ALA A 20 -3.33 24.19 27.09
CA ALA A 20 -3.48 25.61 27.45
C ALA A 20 -4.13 26.43 26.33
N PRO A 21 -5.01 27.40 26.65
CA PRO A 21 -5.59 28.28 25.66
C PRO A 21 -4.53 29.15 25.00
N VAL A 22 -4.39 29.03 23.69
CA VAL A 22 -3.55 29.93 22.87
C VAL A 22 -4.47 30.81 22.02
N ARG A 23 -4.40 32.14 22.21
CA ARG A 23 -5.29 33.09 21.51
C ARG A 23 -4.90 33.25 20.04
N GLY A 24 -5.88 33.55 19.18
CA GLY A 24 -5.67 33.68 17.72
C GLY A 24 -4.52 34.62 17.31
N ALA A 25 -4.35 35.75 18.00
CA ALA A 25 -3.24 36.68 17.73
C ALA A 25 -1.86 36.06 18.04
N GLN A 26 -1.75 35.24 19.08
CA GLN A 26 -0.51 34.53 19.41
C GLN A 26 -0.21 33.45 18.38
N ARG A 27 -1.23 32.73 17.90
CA ARG A 27 -1.09 31.70 16.85
C ARG A 27 -0.52 32.26 15.53
N LEU A 28 -0.83 33.52 15.21
CA LEU A 28 -0.34 34.18 13.98
C LEU A 28 1.12 34.66 14.09
N LEU A 29 1.54 35.07 15.30
CA LEU A 29 2.83 35.70 15.55
C LEU A 29 3.92 34.69 15.96
N ARG A 30 3.53 33.61 16.64
CA ARG A 30 4.44 32.58 17.16
C ARG A 30 4.56 31.45 16.15
N LYS A 31 5.58 31.52 15.29
CA LYS A 31 5.88 30.48 14.29
C LYS A 31 7.14 29.75 14.67
N GLY A 32 7.13 28.43 14.51
CA GLY A 32 8.30 27.58 14.75
C GLY A 32 8.09 26.16 14.24
N PRO A 33 9.00 25.23 14.58
CA PRO A 33 9.03 23.89 14.00
C PRO A 33 8.00 22.93 14.60
N TYR A 34 7.38 23.28 15.75
CA TYR A 34 6.49 22.38 16.48
C TYR A 34 5.04 22.57 16.07
N ARG A 35 4.20 21.57 16.37
CA ARG A 35 2.76 21.61 16.05
C ARG A 35 1.99 22.11 17.26
N LEU A 36 1.14 23.12 17.07
CA LEU A 36 0.08 23.47 18.02
C LEU A 36 -1.26 22.97 17.47
N TYR A 37 -1.87 21.99 18.14
CA TYR A 37 -3.18 21.46 17.80
C TYR A 37 -4.29 22.41 18.24
N VAL A 38 -5.19 22.75 17.31
CA VAL A 38 -6.25 23.77 17.41
C VAL A 38 -7.56 23.24 16.82
N GLU A 39 -8.62 24.06 16.74
CA GLU A 39 -9.96 23.69 16.26
C GLU A 39 -9.97 22.97 14.90
N THR A 40 -8.98 23.20 14.03
CA THR A 40 -8.94 22.62 12.67
C THR A 40 -7.56 22.06 12.35
N GLY A 41 -7.16 21.04 13.10
CA GLY A 41 -5.87 20.36 12.90
C GLY A 41 -4.77 21.05 13.70
N PHE A 42 -3.68 21.46 13.04
CA PHE A 42 -2.56 22.10 13.72
C PHE A 42 -1.98 23.29 12.95
N VAL A 43 -1.30 24.17 13.67
CA VAL A 43 -0.51 25.29 13.12
C VAL A 43 0.95 25.20 13.59
N PRO A 44 1.92 25.73 12.82
CA PRO A 44 3.30 25.84 13.27
C PRO A 44 3.41 26.72 14.52
N PHE A 45 4.26 26.33 15.47
CA PHE A 45 4.41 26.97 16.77
C PHE A 45 5.85 26.91 17.26
N ASP A 46 6.23 27.88 18.08
CA ASP A 46 7.60 28.10 18.55
C ASP A 46 7.95 27.36 19.85
N ASP A 47 7.00 26.63 20.44
CA ASP A 47 7.14 25.97 21.74
C ASP A 47 6.43 24.61 21.75
N TYR A 48 6.76 23.75 22.72
CA TYR A 48 6.15 22.44 22.91
C TYR A 48 6.02 22.08 24.40
N VAL A 49 4.95 21.37 24.76
CA VAL A 49 4.71 20.91 26.15
C VAL A 49 4.50 19.40 26.23
N PHE A 50 4.39 18.73 25.08
CA PHE A 50 4.34 17.29 24.95
C PHE A 50 5.49 16.80 24.07
N GLU A 51 6.07 15.66 24.45
CA GLU A 51 7.09 14.93 23.69
C GLU A 51 6.78 13.44 23.79
N GLY A 52 6.55 12.79 22.65
CA GLY A 52 6.18 11.37 22.58
C GLY A 52 4.93 11.13 21.76
N ARG A 53 4.18 10.07 22.08
CA ARG A 53 2.92 9.69 21.41
C ARG A 53 1.74 9.92 22.35
N PHE A 54 0.74 10.67 21.90
CA PHE A 54 -0.46 10.99 22.66
C PHE A 54 -1.68 10.95 21.74
N LEU A 55 -2.84 10.74 22.33
CA LEU A 55 -4.14 10.91 21.68
C LEU A 55 -4.79 12.19 22.17
N LEU A 56 -5.28 12.99 21.22
CA LEU A 56 -6.01 14.23 21.47
C LEU A 56 -7.48 13.99 21.13
N LEU A 57 -8.34 13.97 22.14
CA LEU A 57 -9.78 13.89 21.99
C LEU A 57 -10.38 15.28 22.08
N GLY A 58 -11.30 15.64 21.18
CA GLY A 58 -11.92 16.97 21.25
C GLY A 58 -12.75 17.14 22.53
N SER A 59 -12.56 18.26 23.23
CA SER A 59 -13.31 18.61 24.44
C SER A 59 -14.57 19.41 24.13
N VAL A 60 -14.49 20.35 23.19
CA VAL A 60 -15.59 21.25 22.79
C VAL A 60 -15.57 21.47 21.28
N CYS A 61 -16.74 21.43 20.64
CA CYS A 61 -16.98 21.62 19.19
C CYS A 61 -16.32 20.59 18.25
N ASN A 62 -15.19 20.00 18.63
CA ASN A 62 -14.43 19.00 17.88
C ASN A 62 -14.58 17.59 18.46
N VAL A 63 -15.68 17.31 19.15
CA VAL A 63 -15.87 16.07 19.90
C VAL A 63 -16.23 14.90 18.97
N GLU A 64 -16.93 15.19 17.88
CA GLU A 64 -17.52 14.21 16.98
C GLU A 64 -16.84 14.27 15.61
N ALA A 65 -16.37 13.12 15.14
CA ALA A 65 -15.87 12.95 13.79
C ALA A 65 -17.04 12.88 12.78
N PRO A 66 -16.82 13.08 11.47
CA PRO A 66 -17.87 12.92 10.45
C PRO A 66 -18.56 11.54 10.45
N THR A 67 -17.94 10.54 11.07
CA THR A 67 -18.51 9.19 11.27
C THR A 67 -19.53 9.11 12.40
N GLY A 68 -19.71 10.17 13.19
CA GLY A 68 -20.54 10.17 14.40
C GLY A 68 -19.86 9.61 15.65
N CYS A 69 -18.61 9.16 15.52
CA CYS A 69 -17.81 8.64 16.63
C CYS A 69 -16.94 9.74 17.27
N LEU A 70 -16.31 9.44 18.40
CA LEU A 70 -15.36 10.35 19.03
C LEU A 70 -14.24 10.74 18.05
N GLN A 71 -13.98 12.03 17.96
CA GLN A 71 -12.85 12.56 17.20
C GLN A 71 -11.58 12.37 18.01
N VAL A 72 -10.75 11.42 17.58
CA VAL A 72 -9.44 11.11 18.18
C VAL A 72 -8.34 11.44 17.20
N THR A 73 -7.41 12.30 17.59
CA THR A 73 -6.27 12.70 16.78
C THR A 73 -4.99 12.21 17.43
N GLU A 74 -4.16 11.48 16.69
CA GLU A 74 -2.85 11.10 17.20
C GLU A 74 -1.84 12.23 17.02
N ALA A 75 -1.10 12.53 18.07
CA ALA A 75 -0.01 13.49 18.09
C ALA A 75 1.30 12.79 18.44
N ARG A 76 2.33 13.00 17.61
CA ARG A 76 3.65 12.36 17.73
C ARG A 76 4.76 13.39 17.75
N GLY A 77 5.84 13.10 18.46
CA GLY A 77 7.02 13.95 18.56
C GLY A 77 6.79 15.12 19.51
N LYS A 78 7.38 16.28 19.20
CA LYS A 78 7.26 17.51 20.01
C LYS A 78 6.10 18.37 19.55
N PHE A 79 5.13 18.61 20.43
CA PHE A 79 3.94 19.40 20.11
C PHE A 79 3.31 20.07 21.34
N SER A 80 2.31 20.92 21.08
CA SER A 80 1.41 21.52 22.06
C SER A 80 -0.04 21.33 21.62
N ALA A 81 -0.97 21.33 22.55
CA ALA A 81 -2.41 21.28 22.27
C ALA A 81 -3.15 22.38 23.06
N THR A 82 -4.19 22.95 22.45
CA THR A 82 -5.07 23.89 23.15
C THR A 82 -6.01 23.18 24.12
N ASP A 83 -6.66 23.94 25.00
CA ASP A 83 -7.73 23.52 25.92
C ASP A 83 -8.99 22.95 25.25
N LEU A 84 -9.03 22.98 23.92
CA LEU A 84 -10.02 22.30 23.08
C LEU A 84 -9.83 20.78 22.97
N TYR A 85 -8.76 20.26 23.56
CA TYR A 85 -8.43 18.84 23.55
C TYR A 85 -8.21 18.29 24.94
N HIS A 86 -8.64 17.05 25.12
CA HIS A 86 -8.15 16.17 26.16
C HIS A 86 -6.94 15.40 25.64
N ALA A 87 -5.81 15.49 26.31
CA ALA A 87 -4.60 14.75 25.92
C ALA A 87 -4.47 13.49 26.79
N ILE A 88 -4.36 12.32 26.15
CA ILE A 88 -4.22 11.05 26.86
C ILE A 88 -3.07 10.21 26.29
N ALA A 89 -2.45 9.38 27.13
CA ALA A 89 -1.48 8.37 26.70
C ALA A 89 -1.47 7.19 27.68
N CYS A 90 -1.16 6.01 27.18
CA CYS A 90 -0.82 4.85 28.00
C CYS A 90 0.64 4.91 28.45
N ASP A 91 1.03 4.01 29.34
CA ASP A 91 2.44 3.84 29.72
C ASP A 91 3.28 3.24 28.58
N ASP A 92 2.63 2.57 27.61
CA ASP A 92 3.22 1.94 26.43
C ASP A 92 2.63 2.51 25.13
N ASP A 93 3.48 2.64 24.10
CA ASP A 93 3.10 3.22 22.80
C ASP A 93 2.13 2.32 22.04
N ASP A 94 2.24 0.99 22.15
CA ASP A 94 1.35 0.05 21.46
C ASP A 94 -0.05 0.06 22.07
N ASP A 95 -0.13 0.16 23.40
CA ASP A 95 -1.41 0.33 24.11
C ASP A 95 -2.09 1.66 23.73
N THR A 96 -1.29 2.71 23.50
CA THR A 96 -1.80 3.99 23.01
C THR A 96 -2.37 3.87 21.59
N VAL A 97 -1.75 3.09 20.71
CA VAL A 97 -2.27 2.79 19.36
C VAL A 97 -3.56 1.99 19.44
N TYR A 98 -3.60 0.95 20.27
CA TYR A 98 -4.81 0.16 20.51
C TYR A 98 -5.97 1.05 20.96
N LEU A 99 -5.75 1.93 21.94
CA LEU A 99 -6.77 2.87 22.40
C LEU A 99 -7.27 3.80 21.30
N ARG A 100 -6.38 4.31 20.43
CA ARG A 100 -6.80 5.12 19.27
C ARG A 100 -7.84 4.38 18.45
N GLN A 101 -7.56 3.12 18.14
CA GLN A 101 -8.40 2.30 17.25
C GLN A 101 -9.78 2.02 17.87
N VAL A 102 -9.83 1.78 19.17
CA VAL A 102 -11.07 1.55 19.91
C VAL A 102 -11.87 2.85 20.08
N LEU A 103 -11.25 3.89 20.62
CA LEU A 103 -11.93 5.15 20.96
C LEU A 103 -12.52 5.83 19.72
N SER A 104 -11.83 5.78 18.58
CA SER A 104 -12.29 6.38 17.31
C SER A 104 -13.59 5.75 16.74
N ARG A 105 -14.07 4.65 17.34
CA ARG A 105 -15.26 3.90 16.91
C ARG A 105 -16.35 3.88 17.98
N ILE A 106 -16.17 4.61 19.08
CA ILE A 106 -17.21 4.81 20.09
C ILE A 106 -18.09 5.99 19.65
N PRO A 107 -19.42 5.84 19.57
CA PRO A 107 -20.32 6.94 19.22
C PRO A 107 -20.13 8.13 20.17
N ALA A 108 -19.94 9.34 19.64
CA ALA A 108 -19.75 10.53 20.46
C ALA A 108 -20.99 10.80 21.33
N SER A 109 -22.17 10.57 20.77
CA SER A 109 -23.46 10.72 21.46
C SER A 109 -23.64 9.82 22.69
N ALA A 110 -22.81 8.79 22.86
CA ALA A 110 -22.87 7.92 24.04
C ALA A 110 -22.23 8.57 25.28
N HIS A 111 -21.32 9.54 25.10
CA HIS A 111 -20.51 10.09 26.19
C HIS A 111 -20.42 11.63 26.19
N ALA A 112 -20.75 12.28 25.07
CA ALA A 112 -20.76 13.73 24.94
C ALA A 112 -22.17 14.31 25.11
N ASP A 113 -22.24 15.54 25.63
CA ASP A 113 -23.48 16.31 25.65
C ASP A 113 -23.75 16.88 24.24
N MET A 114 -24.77 16.34 23.59
CA MET A 114 -25.23 16.72 22.25
C MET A 114 -26.42 17.69 22.27
N SER A 115 -26.93 18.07 23.45
CA SER A 115 -28.20 18.78 23.61
C SER A 115 -28.08 20.31 23.50
N GLY A 116 -26.87 20.84 23.65
CA GLY A 116 -26.56 22.27 23.60
C GLY A 116 -26.14 22.77 22.21
N GLN A 117 -25.98 24.09 22.06
CA GLN A 117 -25.41 24.72 20.85
C GLN A 117 -23.94 24.33 20.60
N THR A 118 -23.25 23.83 21.62
CA THR A 118 -21.86 23.36 21.55
C THR A 118 -21.77 21.94 22.08
N VAL A 119 -21.38 21.00 21.22
CA VAL A 119 -21.10 19.61 21.62
C VAL A 119 -19.90 19.60 22.57
N ARG A 120 -20.03 18.88 23.69
CA ARG A 120 -19.00 18.85 24.73
C ARG A 120 -18.75 17.46 25.29
N LEU A 121 -17.49 17.05 25.33
CA LEU A 121 -17.01 15.94 26.13
C LEU A 121 -16.40 16.51 27.41
N THR A 122 -16.88 16.08 28.57
CA THR A 122 -16.29 16.50 29.85
C THR A 122 -15.17 15.54 30.25
N GLU A 123 -14.19 16.01 31.00
CA GLU A 123 -13.14 15.15 31.56
C GLU A 123 -13.74 14.00 32.39
N ASN A 124 -14.81 14.26 33.16
CA ASN A 124 -15.49 13.21 33.91
C ASN A 124 -16.12 12.15 32.99
N SER A 125 -16.79 12.57 31.90
CA SER A 125 -17.31 11.64 30.90
C SER A 125 -16.20 10.81 30.26
N LEU A 126 -15.09 11.47 29.88
CA LEU A 126 -13.92 10.85 29.26
C LEU A 126 -13.34 9.74 30.15
N ARG A 127 -13.11 10.02 31.44
CA ARG A 127 -12.57 9.07 32.43
C ARG A 127 -13.38 7.78 32.51
N HIS A 128 -14.70 7.89 32.36
CA HIS A 128 -15.65 6.79 32.54
C HIS A 128 -16.02 6.08 31.23
N ILE A 129 -15.38 6.40 30.11
CA ILE A 129 -15.59 5.66 28.85
C ILE A 129 -15.15 4.21 29.08
N PRO A 130 -16.03 3.21 28.84
CA PRO A 130 -15.69 1.81 28.93
C PRO A 130 -14.83 1.40 27.72
N VAL A 131 -13.70 0.77 27.99
CA VAL A 131 -12.75 0.28 26.99
C VAL A 131 -12.51 -1.22 27.17
N PRO A 132 -12.64 -2.04 26.11
CA PRO A 132 -12.23 -3.43 26.15
C PRO A 132 -10.72 -3.52 26.34
N TRP A 133 -10.28 -4.40 27.24
CA TRP A 133 -8.88 -4.49 27.63
C TRP A 133 -8.39 -5.94 27.71
N PRO A 134 -8.27 -6.64 26.57
CA PRO A 134 -7.71 -8.00 26.53
C PRO A 134 -6.21 -8.00 26.84
N GLU A 135 -5.58 -9.17 26.90
CA GLU A 135 -4.14 -9.32 27.17
C GLU A 135 -3.26 -8.56 26.15
N ALA A 136 -2.05 -8.15 26.56
CA ALA A 136 -1.20 -7.24 25.78
C ALA A 136 -0.87 -7.76 24.36
N GLY A 137 -0.60 -9.07 24.21
CA GLY A 137 -0.37 -9.67 22.89
C GLY A 137 -1.57 -9.55 21.95
N VAL A 138 -2.78 -9.73 22.48
CA VAL A 138 -4.04 -9.57 21.74
C VAL A 138 -4.26 -8.11 21.38
N ARG A 139 -3.99 -7.16 22.29
CA ARG A 139 -4.12 -5.72 22.00
C ARG A 139 -3.22 -5.30 20.82
N ARG A 140 -1.96 -5.73 20.82
CA ARG A 140 -1.03 -5.49 19.70
C ARG A 140 -1.52 -6.10 18.39
N ALA A 141 -1.99 -7.35 18.42
CA ALA A 141 -2.50 -8.02 17.23
C ALA A 141 -3.76 -7.33 16.66
N VAL A 142 -4.70 -6.94 17.53
CA VAL A 142 -5.89 -6.17 17.14
C VAL A 142 -5.50 -4.81 16.55
N ALA A 143 -4.57 -4.09 17.20
CA ALA A 143 -4.12 -2.79 16.75
C ALA A 143 -3.54 -2.87 15.33
N ARG A 144 -2.61 -3.80 15.11
CA ARG A 144 -1.99 -4.08 13.80
C ARG A 144 -3.03 -4.42 12.74
N TYR A 145 -3.96 -5.34 13.02
CA TYR A 145 -5.00 -5.70 12.06
C TYR A 145 -5.92 -4.51 11.69
N LEU A 146 -6.25 -3.66 12.65
CA LEU A 146 -7.06 -2.46 12.37
C LEU A 146 -6.28 -1.43 11.55
N GLU A 147 -4.98 -1.29 11.80
CA GLU A 147 -4.10 -0.46 10.97
C GLU A 147 -3.97 -0.98 9.54
N GLU A 148 -3.87 -2.30 9.34
CA GLU A 148 -3.91 -2.96 8.02
C GLU A 148 -5.26 -2.77 7.32
N CYS A 149 -6.37 -2.83 8.05
CA CYS A 149 -7.69 -2.55 7.48
C CYS A 149 -7.79 -1.08 7.03
N ASP A 150 -7.34 -0.15 7.88
CA ASP A 150 -7.24 1.27 7.53
C ASP A 150 -6.27 1.50 6.36
N ALA A 151 -5.22 0.67 6.24
CA ALA A 151 -4.27 0.64 5.13
C ALA A 151 -4.95 0.38 3.80
N ARG A 152 -5.60 -0.79 3.73
CA ARG A 152 -6.30 -1.29 2.57
C ARG A 152 -7.36 -0.28 2.14
N CYS A 153 -8.02 0.37 3.11
CA CYS A 153 -8.95 1.46 2.84
C CYS A 153 -8.28 2.66 2.15
N ARG A 154 -7.16 3.16 2.68
CA ARG A 154 -6.44 4.32 2.11
C ARG A 154 -5.82 4.00 0.74
N GLU A 155 -5.11 2.89 0.65
CA GLU A 155 -4.41 2.46 -0.57
C GLU A 155 -5.41 2.11 -1.67
N GLY A 156 -6.46 1.36 -1.36
CA GLY A 156 -7.54 1.04 -2.30
C GLY A 156 -8.22 2.31 -2.81
N ALA A 157 -8.56 3.24 -1.93
CA ALA A 157 -9.12 4.53 -2.33
C ALA A 157 -8.19 5.34 -3.25
N ALA A 158 -6.89 5.39 -2.94
CA ALA A 158 -5.90 6.10 -3.73
C ALA A 158 -5.67 5.43 -5.10
N ARG A 159 -5.62 4.10 -5.15
CA ARG A 159 -5.52 3.31 -6.39
C ARG A 159 -6.71 3.56 -7.29
N SER A 160 -7.93 3.40 -6.77
CA SER A 160 -9.17 3.65 -7.52
C SER A 160 -9.21 5.08 -8.07
N ARG A 161 -8.76 6.08 -7.29
CA ARG A 161 -8.67 7.46 -7.75
C ARG A 161 -7.69 7.61 -8.91
N ARG A 162 -6.43 7.15 -8.76
CA ARG A 162 -5.40 7.27 -9.80
C ARG A 162 -5.81 6.58 -11.09
N LEU A 163 -6.37 5.37 -10.99
CA LEU A 163 -6.81 4.60 -12.14
C LEU A 163 -7.93 5.33 -12.89
N PHE A 164 -8.89 5.89 -12.16
CA PHE A 164 -9.96 6.67 -12.76
C PHE A 164 -9.46 7.96 -13.41
N GLU A 165 -8.60 8.72 -12.74
CA GLU A 165 -7.97 9.94 -13.29
C GLU A 165 -7.20 9.64 -14.59
N LYS A 166 -6.49 8.51 -14.63
CA LYS A 166 -5.84 7.99 -15.85
C LYS A 166 -6.85 7.71 -16.96
N GLY A 167 -7.95 7.03 -16.67
CA GLY A 167 -9.02 6.81 -17.65
C GLY A 167 -9.62 8.12 -18.19
N VAL A 168 -9.82 9.13 -17.33
CA VAL A 168 -10.29 10.45 -17.75
C VAL A 168 -9.29 11.14 -18.67
N ALA A 169 -7.99 11.07 -18.38
CA ALA A 169 -6.94 11.64 -19.22
C ALA A 169 -6.91 10.97 -20.61
N VAL A 170 -6.94 9.63 -20.66
CA VAL A 170 -6.96 8.85 -21.90
C VAL A 170 -8.20 9.17 -22.74
N TYR A 171 -9.38 9.24 -22.09
CA TYR A 171 -10.62 9.64 -22.76
C TYR A 171 -10.51 11.05 -23.34
N ARG A 172 -10.02 12.01 -22.55
CA ARG A 172 -9.87 13.41 -22.96
C ARG A 172 -8.95 13.53 -24.17
N GLU A 173 -7.79 12.89 -24.16
CA GLU A 173 -6.85 12.91 -25.27
C GLU A 173 -7.46 12.32 -26.56
N ALA A 174 -8.17 11.19 -26.44
CA ALA A 174 -8.84 10.57 -27.59
C ALA A 174 -9.97 11.45 -28.15
N ALA A 175 -10.70 12.15 -27.28
CA ALA A 175 -11.78 13.03 -27.69
C ALA A 175 -11.26 14.36 -28.27
N GLU A 176 -10.16 14.91 -27.75
CA GLU A 176 -9.48 16.09 -28.29
C GLU A 176 -8.97 15.84 -29.72
N ARG A 177 -8.43 14.64 -29.99
CA ARG A 177 -8.00 14.25 -31.35
C ARG A 177 -9.17 14.18 -32.34
N SER A 178 -10.37 13.84 -31.89
CA SER A 178 -11.55 13.79 -32.74
C SER A 178 -12.13 15.19 -33.03
N ALA A 179 -11.93 16.14 -32.11
CA ALA A 179 -12.56 17.46 -32.09
C ALA A 179 -14.10 17.43 -32.20
N ARG A 180 -14.74 16.30 -31.88
CA ARG A 180 -16.20 16.14 -31.91
C ARG A 180 -16.79 16.42 -30.54
N THR A 181 -17.85 17.22 -30.52
CA THR A 181 -18.69 17.46 -29.34
C THR A 181 -20.16 17.19 -29.66
N MET A 182 -20.97 16.98 -28.62
CA MET A 182 -22.42 16.82 -28.73
C MET A 182 -23.10 17.34 -27.46
N GLU A 183 -24.30 17.91 -27.59
CA GLU A 183 -25.12 18.21 -26.42
C GLU A 183 -25.54 16.93 -25.71
N LEU A 184 -25.39 16.90 -24.39
CA LEU A 184 -25.67 15.72 -23.56
C LEU A 184 -27.11 15.21 -23.75
N GLY A 185 -28.09 16.09 -23.89
CA GLY A 185 -29.49 15.70 -24.14
C GLY A 185 -29.74 15.07 -25.51
N SER A 186 -28.82 15.25 -26.47
CA SER A 186 -28.84 14.53 -27.75
C SER A 186 -28.09 13.19 -27.70
N ALA A 187 -27.18 13.04 -26.73
CA ALA A 187 -26.38 11.84 -26.55
C ALA A 187 -27.04 10.79 -25.66
N CYS A 188 -28.05 11.16 -24.86
CA CYS A 188 -28.67 10.28 -23.86
C CYS A 188 -30.16 10.56 -23.62
N ALA A 189 -30.88 9.54 -23.16
CA ALA A 189 -32.21 9.72 -22.61
C ALA A 189 -32.11 10.18 -21.14
N MET A 190 -32.92 11.17 -20.75
CA MET A 190 -32.88 11.78 -19.42
C MET A 190 -34.21 11.59 -18.69
N ARG A 191 -34.18 11.02 -17.49
CA ARG A 191 -35.35 10.86 -16.60
C ARG A 191 -35.16 11.67 -15.33
N LYS A 192 -35.97 12.72 -15.14
CA LYS A 192 -35.99 13.51 -13.91
C LYS A 192 -36.48 12.67 -12.74
N GLY A 193 -35.84 12.84 -11.59
CA GLY A 193 -36.24 12.16 -10.38
C GLY A 193 -37.52 12.69 -9.74
N SER A 194 -38.05 11.90 -8.83
CA SER A 194 -39.33 12.15 -8.16
C SER A 194 -39.23 11.99 -6.65
N LEU A 195 -40.22 12.52 -5.93
CA LEU A 195 -40.32 12.33 -4.49
C LEU A 195 -40.65 10.87 -4.17
N LEU A 196 -39.83 10.25 -3.32
CA LEU A 196 -40.09 8.93 -2.74
C LEU A 196 -40.52 9.07 -1.28
N PRO A 197 -41.79 8.75 -0.93
CA PRO A 197 -42.28 8.73 0.45
C PRO A 197 -41.45 7.82 1.37
N VAL A 198 -41.36 8.16 2.66
CA VAL A 198 -40.51 7.43 3.64
C VAL A 198 -40.98 6.00 3.85
N ASP A 199 -42.29 5.75 3.82
CA ASP A 199 -42.93 4.43 3.93
C ASP A 199 -42.61 3.51 2.74
N LYS A 200 -42.15 4.07 1.62
CA LYS A 200 -41.72 3.34 0.41
C LYS A 200 -40.21 3.16 0.31
N ARG A 201 -39.47 3.52 1.36
CA ARG A 201 -38.02 3.33 1.48
C ARG A 201 -37.75 2.12 2.35
N SER A 202 -36.92 1.20 1.86
CA SER A 202 -36.52 -0.02 2.56
C SER A 202 -35.03 -0.28 2.42
N ALA A 203 -34.48 -1.20 3.22
CA ALA A 203 -33.11 -1.68 3.05
C ALA A 203 -32.98 -2.75 1.95
N GLN A 204 -34.08 -3.36 1.52
CA GLN A 204 -34.11 -4.60 0.73
C GLN A 204 -34.78 -4.47 -0.64
N GLY A 205 -35.27 -3.28 -1.01
CA GLY A 205 -35.98 -3.08 -2.27
C GLY A 205 -35.13 -3.34 -3.53
N ALA A 206 -35.79 -3.58 -4.66
CA ALA A 206 -35.14 -3.90 -5.93
C ALA A 206 -34.16 -2.81 -6.40
N LEU A 207 -34.60 -1.54 -6.45
CA LEU A 207 -33.81 -0.43 -6.97
C LEU A 207 -33.25 0.47 -5.86
N PRO A 208 -32.00 0.94 -5.98
CA PRO A 208 -31.47 1.98 -5.11
C PRO A 208 -32.14 3.34 -5.39
N ALA A 209 -32.62 4.01 -4.34
CA ALA A 209 -33.15 5.37 -4.40
C ALA A 209 -32.02 6.39 -4.19
N VAL A 210 -31.73 7.20 -5.21
CA VAL A 210 -30.49 7.99 -5.30
C VAL A 210 -30.79 9.48 -5.30
N SER A 211 -30.19 10.23 -4.37
CA SER A 211 -30.20 11.71 -4.32
C SER A 211 -28.84 12.27 -4.73
N SER A 212 -28.73 13.60 -4.78
CA SER A 212 -27.43 14.28 -4.90
C SER A 212 -26.45 13.87 -3.80
N GLN A 213 -26.96 13.46 -2.63
CA GLN A 213 -26.18 13.01 -1.49
C GLN A 213 -25.77 11.53 -1.57
N GLY A 214 -26.24 10.78 -2.57
CA GLY A 214 -25.92 9.37 -2.79
C GLY A 214 -27.13 8.45 -2.66
N VAL A 215 -26.89 7.17 -2.39
CA VAL A 215 -27.99 6.19 -2.19
C VAL A 215 -28.61 6.42 -0.81
N MET A 216 -29.89 6.80 -0.78
CA MET A 216 -30.61 7.13 0.45
C MET A 216 -31.36 5.94 1.04
N ALA A 217 -31.83 5.03 0.18
CA ALA A 217 -32.56 3.82 0.53
C ALA A 217 -32.61 2.89 -0.70
N ARG A 218 -33.32 1.77 -0.58
CA ARG A 218 -33.83 0.99 -1.71
C ARG A 218 -35.35 1.07 -1.79
N THR A 219 -35.92 0.72 -2.93
CA THR A 219 -37.36 0.76 -3.19
C THR A 219 -37.78 -0.24 -4.26
N ASP A 220 -39.03 -0.70 -4.18
CA ASP A 220 -39.67 -1.54 -5.21
C ASP A 220 -40.54 -0.72 -6.17
N GLU A 221 -40.53 0.61 -6.03
CA GLU A 221 -41.22 1.50 -6.94
C GLU A 221 -40.56 1.53 -8.32
N GLU A 222 -41.36 1.79 -9.35
CA GLU A 222 -40.91 1.80 -10.74
C GLU A 222 -39.88 2.92 -11.00
N GLY A 223 -38.63 2.53 -11.22
CA GLY A 223 -37.51 3.41 -11.53
C GLY A 223 -36.92 3.13 -12.92
N VAL A 224 -35.66 3.50 -13.10
CA VAL A 224 -34.85 3.12 -14.27
C VAL A 224 -34.26 1.74 -13.97
N CYS A 225 -34.55 0.76 -14.83
CA CYS A 225 -34.12 -0.62 -14.61
C CYS A 225 -32.85 -0.97 -15.40
N GLU A 226 -32.55 -0.24 -16.47
CA GLU A 226 -31.28 -0.35 -17.20
C GLU A 226 -30.11 0.36 -16.49
N PRO A 227 -28.85 -0.01 -16.81
CA PRO A 227 -27.68 0.72 -16.36
C PRO A 227 -27.78 2.22 -16.68
N CYS A 228 -27.55 3.07 -15.68
CA CYS A 228 -27.70 4.51 -15.84
C CYS A 228 -26.64 5.30 -15.06
N VAL A 229 -26.48 6.58 -15.41
CA VAL A 229 -25.72 7.54 -14.61
C VAL A 229 -26.69 8.51 -13.95
N VAL A 230 -26.73 8.56 -12.62
CA VAL A 230 -27.55 9.51 -11.88
C VAL A 230 -26.73 10.76 -11.57
N VAL A 231 -27.18 11.91 -12.07
CA VAL A 231 -26.56 13.21 -11.86
C VAL A 231 -27.41 14.04 -10.89
N GLY A 232 -26.77 14.63 -9.88
CA GLY A 232 -27.39 15.52 -8.91
C GLY A 232 -26.52 16.74 -8.62
N GLN A 233 -27.00 17.62 -7.76
CA GLN A 233 -26.31 18.86 -7.41
C GLN A 233 -25.86 18.87 -5.95
N ALA A 234 -24.55 18.98 -5.71
CA ALA A 234 -23.95 19.09 -4.39
C ALA A 234 -23.39 20.51 -4.20
N GLY A 235 -24.17 21.38 -3.54
CA GLY A 235 -23.86 22.81 -3.45
C GLY A 235 -23.97 23.47 -4.81
N GLN A 236 -22.88 24.09 -5.29
CA GLN A 236 -22.84 24.71 -6.61
C GLN A 236 -22.38 23.76 -7.73
N TYR A 237 -22.02 22.52 -7.40
CA TYR A 237 -21.36 21.60 -8.31
C TYR A 237 -22.24 20.42 -8.70
N LEU A 238 -22.05 19.90 -9.92
CA LEU A 238 -22.69 18.65 -10.35
C LEU A 238 -21.87 17.44 -9.91
N VAL A 239 -22.58 16.41 -9.46
CA VAL A 239 -22.05 15.10 -9.10
C VAL A 239 -22.78 14.01 -9.87
N ALA A 240 -22.05 13.00 -10.34
CA ALA A 240 -22.58 11.89 -11.13
C ALA A 240 -22.26 10.53 -10.47
N ARG A 241 -23.14 9.55 -10.59
CA ARG A 241 -22.93 8.19 -10.07
C ARG A 241 -23.38 7.15 -11.09
N LEU A 242 -22.51 6.21 -11.41
CA LEU A 242 -22.87 5.03 -12.20
C LEU A 242 -23.73 4.07 -11.36
N MET A 243 -24.79 3.57 -11.97
CA MET A 243 -25.77 2.66 -11.38
C MET A 243 -25.95 1.46 -12.33
N PRO A 244 -25.08 0.43 -12.22
CA PRO A 244 -25.15 -0.75 -13.09
C PRO A 244 -26.48 -1.51 -12.96
N GLU A 245 -27.04 -1.57 -11.76
CA GLU A 245 -28.32 -2.22 -11.48
C GLU A 245 -29.56 -1.35 -11.75
N GLY A 246 -29.38 -0.15 -12.31
CA GLY A 246 -30.44 0.86 -12.41
C GLY A 246 -30.66 1.64 -11.12
N ALA A 247 -31.63 2.56 -11.12
CA ALA A 247 -31.89 3.44 -10.00
C ALA A 247 -33.30 4.03 -9.99
N TYR A 248 -33.79 4.38 -8.81
CA TYR A 248 -34.87 5.34 -8.63
C TYR A 248 -34.27 6.73 -8.37
N PRO A 249 -34.23 7.64 -9.36
CA PRO A 249 -33.73 8.99 -9.16
C PRO A 249 -34.68 9.78 -8.25
N LEU A 250 -34.15 10.38 -7.19
CA LEU A 250 -34.90 11.26 -6.29
C LEU A 250 -35.02 12.67 -6.88
N ALA A 251 -35.95 13.47 -6.36
CA ALA A 251 -36.36 14.77 -6.90
C ALA A 251 -35.22 15.76 -7.22
N ASP A 252 -34.06 15.64 -6.57
CA ASP A 252 -32.87 16.47 -6.76
C ASP A 252 -31.85 15.87 -7.76
N THR A 253 -32.27 14.90 -8.57
CA THR A 253 -31.41 14.18 -9.52
C THR A 253 -32.06 13.92 -10.87
N VAL A 254 -31.23 13.58 -11.86
CA VAL A 254 -31.62 13.14 -13.20
C VAL A 254 -30.85 11.87 -13.54
N ALA A 255 -31.56 10.81 -13.95
CA ALA A 255 -30.94 9.59 -14.46
C ALA A 255 -30.71 9.70 -15.98
N LEU A 256 -29.53 9.30 -16.43
CA LEU A 256 -29.11 9.29 -17.84
C LEU A 256 -28.96 7.85 -18.32
N THR A 257 -29.65 7.48 -19.39
CA THR A 257 -29.61 6.13 -19.98
C THR A 257 -29.18 6.19 -21.44
N MET A 258 -28.49 5.14 -21.89
CA MET A 258 -28.05 4.98 -23.28
C MET A 258 -29.01 4.04 -24.01
N ASP A 259 -29.44 4.42 -25.21
CA ASP A 259 -30.06 3.47 -26.13
C ASP A 259 -29.02 2.80 -27.04
N ALA A 260 -29.43 1.81 -27.83
CA ALA A 260 -28.52 1.08 -28.72
C ALA A 260 -27.95 1.92 -29.88
N SER A 261 -28.52 3.11 -30.13
CA SER A 261 -28.05 4.06 -31.16
C SER A 261 -27.19 5.18 -30.59
N ALA A 262 -27.01 5.23 -29.27
CA ALA A 262 -26.25 6.28 -28.61
C ALA A 262 -24.77 6.25 -29.05
N PRO A 263 -24.12 7.42 -29.17
CA PRO A 263 -22.72 7.51 -29.58
C PRO A 263 -21.73 7.04 -28.49
N LEU A 264 -22.24 6.73 -27.30
CA LEU A 264 -21.50 6.40 -26.08
C LEU A 264 -22.12 5.18 -25.41
N THR A 265 -21.31 4.39 -24.71
CA THR A 265 -21.82 3.47 -23.70
C THR A 265 -22.03 4.20 -22.37
N VAL A 266 -22.76 3.58 -21.44
CA VAL A 266 -23.00 4.18 -20.11
C VAL A 266 -21.69 4.35 -19.34
N GLU A 267 -20.73 3.45 -19.55
CA GLU A 267 -19.37 3.52 -19.00
C GLU A 267 -18.59 4.69 -19.59
N ALA A 268 -18.59 4.83 -20.93
CA ALA A 268 -17.92 5.93 -21.61
C ALA A 268 -18.50 7.30 -21.22
N LEU A 269 -19.81 7.36 -20.94
CA LEU A 269 -20.46 8.57 -20.45
C LEU A 269 -19.86 9.06 -19.11
N VAL A 270 -19.47 8.16 -18.20
CA VAL A 270 -18.84 8.53 -16.92
C VAL A 270 -17.57 9.34 -17.17
N PHE A 271 -16.73 8.90 -18.12
CA PHE A 271 -15.49 9.59 -18.47
C PHE A 271 -15.75 10.88 -19.26
N ALA A 272 -16.74 10.90 -20.15
CA ALA A 272 -17.16 12.11 -20.86
C ALA A 272 -17.57 13.21 -19.88
N LEU A 273 -18.43 12.89 -18.91
CA LEU A 273 -18.89 13.83 -17.87
C LEU A 273 -17.72 14.28 -16.97
N ALA A 274 -16.84 13.36 -16.57
CA ALA A 274 -15.66 13.68 -15.77
C ALA A 274 -14.67 14.59 -16.53
N SER A 275 -14.52 14.40 -17.84
CA SER A 275 -13.62 15.20 -18.68
C SER A 275 -14.01 16.68 -18.74
N VAL A 276 -15.31 16.99 -18.61
CA VAL A 276 -15.88 18.35 -18.58
C VAL A 276 -16.10 18.89 -17.17
N GLY A 277 -15.59 18.20 -16.15
CA GLY A 277 -15.61 18.66 -14.76
C GLY A 277 -16.85 18.29 -13.95
N ILE A 278 -17.74 17.41 -14.44
CA ILE A 278 -18.77 16.83 -13.57
C ILE A 278 -18.11 15.79 -12.68
N ARG A 279 -18.18 15.99 -11.36
CA ARG A 279 -17.50 15.11 -10.42
C ARG A 279 -18.16 13.74 -10.40
N PRO A 280 -17.44 12.66 -10.72
CA PRO A 280 -17.96 11.33 -10.46
C PRO A 280 -17.88 11.09 -8.95
N ARG A 281 -19.03 10.86 -8.32
CA ARG A 281 -19.14 10.31 -6.97
C ARG A 281 -18.90 8.81 -7.01
N LEU A 282 -17.65 8.47 -7.31
CA LEU A 282 -17.07 7.19 -6.92
C LEU A 282 -17.14 7.11 -5.40
N ARG A 283 -17.53 5.96 -4.85
CA ARG A 283 -17.96 5.82 -3.44
C ARG A 283 -16.84 6.14 -2.43
N VAL A 284 -15.60 6.37 -2.86
CA VAL A 284 -14.45 6.72 -1.98
C VAL A 284 -13.63 7.94 -2.46
N SER A 285 -14.07 8.70 -3.47
CA SER A 285 -13.26 9.77 -4.07
C SER A 285 -13.99 11.12 -4.19
N ASP A 286 -14.26 11.77 -3.06
CA ASP A 286 -15.01 13.04 -3.02
C ASP A 286 -14.19 14.31 -3.38
N ARG A 287 -12.90 14.20 -3.76
CA ARG A 287 -12.01 15.38 -3.90
C ARG A 287 -11.09 15.42 -5.14
N ALA A 288 -11.37 14.66 -6.19
CA ALA A 288 -10.40 14.44 -7.28
C ALA A 288 -10.50 15.35 -8.53
N VAL A 289 -11.55 16.15 -8.71
CA VAL A 289 -11.76 16.86 -10.00
C VAL A 289 -12.17 18.32 -9.81
N ASP A 290 -11.68 19.22 -10.66
CA ASP A 290 -12.20 20.58 -10.83
C ASP A 290 -13.71 20.50 -11.10
N ALA A 291 -14.51 21.08 -10.21
CA ALA A 291 -15.94 20.89 -10.27
C ALA A 291 -16.61 21.95 -11.13
N LEU A 292 -17.36 21.49 -12.12
CA LEU A 292 -18.20 22.33 -12.96
C LEU A 292 -19.35 22.91 -12.12
N ALA A 293 -19.35 24.24 -11.97
CA ALA A 293 -20.45 24.95 -11.37
C ALA A 293 -21.56 25.15 -12.42
N LEU A 294 -22.46 24.18 -12.55
CA LEU A 294 -23.57 24.21 -13.50
C LEU A 294 -24.89 23.80 -12.81
N PRO A 295 -25.97 24.58 -12.96
CA PRO A 295 -27.29 24.17 -12.46
C PRO A 295 -27.79 22.90 -13.16
N LEU A 296 -28.45 22.02 -12.42
CA LEU A 296 -28.96 20.75 -12.93
C LEU A 296 -29.91 20.91 -14.13
N GLU A 297 -30.63 22.03 -14.22
CA GLU A 297 -31.55 22.34 -15.33
C GLU A 297 -30.84 22.55 -16.66
N ARG A 298 -29.54 22.89 -16.65
CA ARG A 298 -28.73 23.09 -17.85
C ARG A 298 -28.02 21.83 -18.33
N LEU A 299 -28.20 20.71 -17.62
CA LEU A 299 -27.52 19.45 -17.91
C LEU A 299 -27.75 18.98 -19.35
N SER A 300 -28.96 19.14 -19.90
CA SER A 300 -29.26 18.71 -21.28
C SER A 300 -28.49 19.47 -22.35
N THR A 301 -28.11 20.72 -22.08
CA THR A 301 -27.39 21.61 -23.01
C THR A 301 -25.86 21.57 -22.82
N LEU A 302 -25.37 20.72 -21.92
CA LEU A 302 -23.93 20.58 -21.69
C LEU A 302 -23.29 19.92 -22.90
N GLU A 303 -22.26 20.56 -23.47
CA GLU A 303 -21.46 19.91 -24.51
C GLU A 303 -20.52 18.89 -23.88
N ILE A 304 -20.58 17.66 -24.39
CA ILE A 304 -19.65 16.59 -24.05
C ILE A 304 -18.78 16.24 -25.26
N PRO A 305 -17.48 15.98 -25.06
CA PRO A 305 -16.60 15.55 -26.14
C PRO A 305 -16.84 14.07 -26.46
N LEU A 306 -16.58 13.68 -27.72
CA LEU A 306 -16.77 12.31 -28.20
C LEU A 306 -15.47 11.72 -28.74
N VAL A 307 -15.26 10.42 -28.56
CA VAL A 307 -14.13 9.71 -29.17
C VAL A 307 -14.38 9.47 -30.66
N GLY A 308 -13.31 9.56 -31.47
CA GLY A 308 -13.36 9.28 -32.91
C GLY A 308 -13.83 7.85 -33.22
N GLU A 309 -14.47 7.65 -34.38
CA GLU A 309 -15.04 6.34 -34.75
C GLU A 309 -14.01 5.23 -34.83
N ASP A 310 -12.82 5.53 -35.33
CA ASP A 310 -11.75 4.55 -35.57
C ASP A 310 -11.18 3.93 -34.29
N GLU A 311 -11.25 4.64 -33.16
CA GLU A 311 -10.69 4.18 -31.88
C GLU A 311 -11.76 3.96 -30.81
N ARG A 312 -13.04 4.19 -31.15
CA ARG A 312 -14.16 4.19 -30.21
C ARG A 312 -14.25 2.90 -29.42
N ASP A 313 -14.28 1.76 -30.12
CA ASP A 313 -14.49 0.45 -29.50
C ASP A 313 -13.33 0.11 -28.55
N ALA A 314 -12.09 0.39 -28.97
CA ALA A 314 -10.91 0.15 -28.16
C ALA A 314 -10.91 1.03 -26.89
N ARG A 315 -11.18 2.34 -27.03
CA ARG A 315 -11.23 3.25 -25.88
C ARG A 315 -12.38 2.92 -24.95
N TYR A 316 -13.56 2.57 -25.46
CA TYR A 316 -14.71 2.25 -24.61
C TYR A 316 -14.53 0.91 -23.89
N ALA A 317 -13.86 -0.06 -24.50
CA ALA A 317 -13.45 -1.30 -23.82
C ALA A 317 -12.47 -1.02 -22.67
N GLU A 318 -11.49 -0.13 -22.88
CA GLU A 318 -10.55 0.33 -21.84
C GLU A 318 -11.29 1.03 -20.68
N MET A 319 -12.23 1.93 -21.00
CA MET A 319 -13.06 2.62 -20.00
C MET A 319 -13.88 1.64 -19.13
N ARG A 320 -14.45 0.60 -19.75
CA ARG A 320 -15.18 -0.45 -19.03
C ARG A 320 -14.26 -1.24 -18.09
N ALA A 321 -13.07 -1.62 -18.56
CA ALA A 321 -12.09 -2.33 -17.74
C ALA A 321 -11.67 -1.51 -16.52
N ILE A 322 -11.39 -0.21 -16.72
CA ILE A 322 -11.04 0.72 -15.64
C ILE A 322 -12.16 0.80 -14.60
N LEU A 323 -13.42 0.95 -15.01
CA LEU A 323 -14.54 1.03 -14.07
C LEU A 323 -14.75 -0.27 -13.29
N SER A 324 -14.53 -1.43 -13.92
CA SER A 324 -14.59 -2.74 -13.26
C SER A 324 -13.54 -2.83 -12.14
N GLU A 325 -12.29 -2.46 -12.43
CA GLU A 325 -11.20 -2.49 -11.45
C GLU A 325 -11.42 -1.47 -10.32
N VAL A 326 -11.96 -0.28 -10.64
CA VAL A 326 -12.37 0.71 -9.62
C VAL A 326 -13.44 0.12 -8.69
N GLU A 327 -14.45 -0.57 -9.24
CA GLU A 327 -15.52 -1.17 -8.45
C GLU A 327 -15.02 -2.29 -7.53
N GLU A 328 -14.12 -3.14 -8.03
CA GLU A 328 -13.46 -4.19 -7.25
C GLU A 328 -12.65 -3.59 -6.09
N GLY A 329 -11.86 -2.55 -6.36
CA GLY A 329 -11.14 -1.81 -5.33
C GLY A 329 -12.08 -1.21 -4.27
N GLU A 330 -13.20 -0.60 -4.68
CA GLU A 330 -14.19 -0.06 -3.75
C GLU A 330 -14.91 -1.15 -2.93
N ARG A 331 -15.08 -2.35 -3.49
CA ARG A 331 -15.61 -3.51 -2.75
C ARG A 331 -14.64 -3.96 -1.67
N ALA A 332 -13.38 -4.14 -2.01
CA ALA A 332 -12.33 -4.51 -1.06
C ALA A 332 -12.20 -3.50 0.09
N VAL A 333 -12.27 -2.19 -0.21
CA VAL A 333 -12.27 -1.12 0.82
C VAL A 333 -13.47 -1.24 1.75
N ARG A 334 -14.68 -1.51 1.22
CA ARG A 334 -15.88 -1.68 2.04
C ARG A 334 -15.79 -2.91 2.94
N GLU A 335 -15.26 -4.02 2.42
CA GLU A 335 -15.07 -5.25 3.19
C GLU A 335 -14.07 -5.05 4.32
N ALA A 336 -12.92 -4.43 4.05
CA ALA A 336 -11.92 -4.12 5.07
C ALA A 336 -12.51 -3.21 6.18
N ARG A 337 -13.27 -2.17 5.79
CA ARG A 337 -13.94 -1.28 6.74
C ARG A 337 -14.99 -2.03 7.57
N ALA A 338 -15.83 -2.84 6.94
CA ALA A 338 -16.85 -3.61 7.62
C ALA A 338 -16.24 -4.63 8.59
N ALA A 339 -15.12 -5.26 8.23
CA ALA A 339 -14.40 -6.17 9.10
C ALA A 339 -13.81 -5.45 10.33
N ALA A 340 -13.25 -4.25 10.15
CA ALA A 340 -12.77 -3.42 11.26
C ALA A 340 -13.91 -2.97 12.19
N GLU A 341 -15.03 -2.52 11.63
CA GLU A 341 -16.24 -2.13 12.39
C GLU A 341 -16.82 -3.33 13.15
N ALA A 342 -16.89 -4.51 12.52
CA ALA A 342 -17.38 -5.74 13.15
C ALA A 342 -16.48 -6.19 14.31
N LEU A 343 -15.15 -6.14 14.12
CA LEU A 343 -14.19 -6.50 15.16
C LEU A 343 -14.33 -5.59 16.38
N VAL A 344 -14.29 -4.27 16.19
CA VAL A 344 -14.38 -3.32 17.31
C VAL A 344 -15.76 -3.35 17.95
N GLY A 345 -16.83 -3.53 17.17
CA GLY A 345 -18.17 -3.77 17.70
C GLY A 345 -18.30 -5.08 18.48
N GLY A 346 -17.50 -6.10 18.15
CA GLY A 346 -17.33 -7.33 18.92
C GLY A 346 -16.65 -7.07 20.26
N LEU A 347 -15.52 -6.36 20.23
CA LEU A 347 -14.73 -5.99 21.42
C LEU A 347 -15.53 -5.13 22.39
N LEU A 348 -16.18 -4.07 21.91
CA LEU A 348 -17.02 -3.17 22.73
C LEU A 348 -18.22 -3.88 23.36
N ALA A 349 -18.70 -4.96 22.73
CA ALA A 349 -19.76 -5.82 23.27
C ALA A 349 -19.23 -6.91 24.22
N GLY A 350 -17.91 -7.01 24.43
CA GLY A 350 -17.29 -8.05 25.26
C GLY A 350 -17.40 -9.46 24.69
N ARG A 351 -17.58 -9.61 23.37
CA ARG A 351 -17.70 -10.94 22.72
C ARG A 351 -16.32 -11.57 22.57
N GLU A 352 -16.05 -12.65 23.30
CA GLU A 352 -14.76 -13.35 23.26
C GLU A 352 -14.39 -13.88 21.86
N GLU A 353 -15.40 -14.26 21.05
CA GLU A 353 -15.26 -14.61 19.63
C GLU A 353 -14.48 -13.56 18.81
N ALA A 354 -14.56 -12.28 19.20
CA ALA A 354 -13.85 -11.19 18.52
C ALA A 354 -12.32 -11.28 18.70
N ILE A 355 -11.85 -11.88 19.79
CA ILE A 355 -10.42 -12.04 20.09
C ILE A 355 -9.90 -13.45 19.82
N GLU A 356 -10.78 -14.42 19.56
CA GLU A 356 -10.39 -15.81 19.28
C GLU A 356 -9.39 -15.90 18.12
N ARG A 357 -9.58 -15.09 17.06
CA ARG A 357 -8.64 -14.99 15.91
C ARG A 357 -7.23 -14.53 16.28
N PHE A 358 -7.07 -13.88 17.43
CA PHE A 358 -5.79 -13.36 17.93
C PHE A 358 -5.25 -14.16 19.13
N ALA A 359 -5.96 -15.21 19.55
CA ALA A 359 -5.59 -16.07 20.66
C ALA A 359 -4.65 -17.21 20.20
N GLY A 360 -3.36 -17.14 20.51
CA GLY A 360 -2.37 -18.19 20.20
C GLY A 360 -1.00 -17.61 19.78
N PRO A 361 0.03 -18.47 19.63
CA PRO A 361 1.26 -18.04 18.98
C PRO A 361 0.95 -17.48 17.59
N THR A 362 1.65 -16.42 17.20
CA THR A 362 1.57 -15.92 15.83
C THR A 362 1.95 -17.03 14.84
N THR A 363 1.54 -16.90 13.58
CA THR A 363 1.89 -17.87 12.53
C THR A 363 3.40 -18.08 12.43
N HIS A 364 4.17 -16.99 12.54
CA HIS A 364 5.63 -17.04 12.58
C HIS A 364 6.14 -17.84 13.79
N GLU A 365 5.69 -17.53 15.01
CA GLU A 365 6.11 -18.27 16.22
C GLU A 365 5.75 -19.77 16.15
N ALA A 366 4.56 -20.09 15.64
CA ALA A 366 4.12 -21.47 15.47
C ALA A 366 4.95 -22.22 14.42
N LEU A 367 5.29 -21.55 13.33
CA LEU A 367 6.12 -22.10 12.26
C LEU A 367 7.59 -22.23 12.69
N GLU A 368 8.14 -21.28 13.43
CA GLU A 368 9.47 -21.37 14.04
C GLU A 368 9.59 -22.58 14.97
N ALA A 369 8.59 -22.78 15.84
CA ALA A 369 8.55 -23.95 16.71
C ALA A 369 8.50 -25.25 15.89
N LEU A 370 7.72 -25.27 14.80
CA LEU A 370 7.64 -26.40 13.89
C LEU A 370 8.99 -26.68 13.18
N VAL A 371 9.69 -25.65 12.71
CA VAL A 371 11.05 -25.77 12.13
C VAL A 371 12.01 -26.42 13.14
N GLN A 372 11.96 -26.02 14.42
CA GLN A 372 12.82 -26.60 15.45
C GLN A 372 12.51 -28.09 15.71
N ASP A 373 11.22 -28.46 15.71
CA ASP A 373 10.81 -29.84 15.89
C ASP A 373 11.23 -30.73 14.71
N VAL A 374 11.02 -30.26 13.46
CA VAL A 374 11.48 -30.95 12.25
C VAL A 374 13.00 -31.09 12.24
N ARG A 375 13.74 -30.05 12.65
CA ARG A 375 15.20 -30.11 12.76
C ARG A 375 15.65 -31.18 13.75
N SER A 376 14.95 -31.33 14.87
CA SER A 376 15.22 -32.38 15.86
C SER A 376 14.96 -33.77 15.29
N ASP A 377 13.85 -33.95 14.57
CA ASP A 377 13.50 -35.22 13.94
C ASP A 377 14.51 -35.62 12.84
N LEU A 378 14.91 -34.67 11.98
CA LEU A 378 15.95 -34.87 10.97
C LEU A 378 17.30 -35.22 11.59
N ALA A 379 17.71 -34.52 12.65
CA ALA A 379 18.97 -34.80 13.34
C ALA A 379 18.98 -36.22 13.95
N HIS A 380 17.83 -36.68 14.44
CA HIS A 380 17.66 -38.05 14.93
C HIS A 380 17.78 -39.08 13.79
N ALA A 381 17.13 -38.84 12.66
CA ALA A 381 17.16 -39.73 11.50
C ALA A 381 18.56 -39.80 10.84
N ALA A 382 19.22 -38.66 10.67
CA ALA A 382 20.53 -38.55 10.04
C ALA A 382 21.70 -38.94 10.97
N GLY A 383 21.48 -38.95 12.29
CA GLY A 383 22.54 -39.18 13.27
C GLY A 383 23.61 -38.06 13.31
N ALA A 384 23.28 -36.87 12.81
CA ALA A 384 24.17 -35.73 12.68
C ALA A 384 23.42 -34.42 12.95
N ALA A 385 24.15 -33.32 13.18
CA ALA A 385 23.53 -32.00 13.29
C ALA A 385 22.98 -31.56 11.92
N VAL A 386 21.79 -30.98 11.94
CA VAL A 386 21.04 -30.51 10.75
C VAL A 386 20.79 -29.01 10.89
N SER A 387 20.86 -28.26 9.79
CA SER A 387 20.66 -26.81 9.82
C SER A 387 19.17 -26.45 9.98
N SER A 388 18.87 -25.21 10.37
CA SER A 388 17.49 -24.72 10.35
C SER A 388 16.95 -24.57 8.93
N PHE A 389 17.83 -24.32 7.96
CA PHE A 389 17.51 -24.30 6.54
C PHE A 389 17.01 -25.65 6.04
N ASP A 390 17.72 -26.75 6.33
CA ASP A 390 17.30 -28.11 5.91
C ASP A 390 15.90 -28.46 6.47
N ALA A 391 15.63 -28.10 7.72
CA ALA A 391 14.33 -28.34 8.34
C ALA A 391 13.21 -27.46 7.75
N ALA A 392 13.51 -26.22 7.39
CA ALA A 392 12.56 -25.34 6.71
C ALA A 392 12.20 -25.87 5.31
N TRP A 393 13.15 -26.49 4.61
CA TRP A 393 12.94 -27.09 3.30
C TRP A 393 12.01 -28.31 3.31
N GLU A 394 11.96 -29.07 4.40
CA GLU A 394 10.96 -30.14 4.57
C GLU A 394 9.53 -29.59 4.75
N LEU A 395 9.39 -28.35 5.26
CA LEU A 395 8.10 -27.71 5.51
C LEU A 395 7.59 -26.89 4.33
N LEU A 396 8.49 -26.37 3.49
CA LEU A 396 8.19 -25.48 2.39
C LEU A 396 7.16 -26.06 1.39
N PRO A 397 7.24 -27.34 0.96
CA PRO A 397 6.26 -27.94 0.03
C PRO A 397 4.88 -28.08 0.67
N LEU A 398 4.81 -28.44 1.95
CA LEU A 398 3.55 -28.54 2.69
C LEU A 398 2.88 -27.18 2.84
N LEU A 399 3.64 -26.16 3.21
CA LEU A 399 3.13 -24.81 3.35
C LEU A 399 2.66 -24.26 1.99
N PHE A 400 3.39 -24.56 0.91
CA PHE A 400 2.99 -24.21 -0.45
C PHE A 400 1.66 -24.88 -0.85
N VAL A 401 1.53 -26.21 -0.71
CA VAL A 401 0.27 -26.93 -1.00
C VAL A 401 -0.87 -26.40 -0.13
N ARG A 402 -0.57 -25.95 1.10
CA ARG A 402 -1.56 -25.36 1.99
C ARG A 402 -2.10 -24.02 1.51
N LEU A 403 -1.24 -23.21 0.90
CA LEU A 403 -1.53 -21.85 0.48
C LEU A 403 -1.98 -21.74 -0.98
N ALA A 404 -1.56 -22.68 -1.83
CA ALA A 404 -1.90 -22.67 -3.25
C ALA A 404 -3.39 -22.96 -3.49
N ASP A 405 -3.89 -22.44 -4.61
CA ASP A 405 -5.28 -22.57 -5.06
C ASP A 405 -6.30 -22.22 -3.96
N ASP A 406 -6.04 -21.15 -3.19
CA ASP A 406 -6.89 -20.69 -2.09
C ASP A 406 -7.21 -21.80 -1.07
N GLY A 407 -6.30 -22.76 -0.90
CA GLY A 407 -6.41 -23.88 0.03
C GLY A 407 -7.19 -25.10 -0.51
N GLU A 408 -7.66 -25.08 -1.76
CA GLU A 408 -8.36 -26.22 -2.35
C GLU A 408 -7.48 -27.48 -2.44
N ALA A 409 -6.19 -27.31 -2.74
CA ALA A 409 -5.22 -28.41 -2.76
C ALA A 409 -5.10 -29.05 -1.37
N TRP A 410 -5.02 -28.24 -0.32
CA TRP A 410 -5.00 -28.71 1.06
C TRP A 410 -6.29 -29.44 1.47
N ALA A 411 -7.45 -28.96 1.02
CA ALA A 411 -8.73 -29.61 1.28
C ALA A 411 -8.77 -31.03 0.70
N ARG A 412 -8.16 -31.24 -0.48
CA ARG A 412 -8.01 -32.58 -1.07
C ARG A 412 -7.06 -33.46 -0.25
N VAL A 413 -5.95 -32.91 0.24
CA VAL A 413 -5.03 -33.61 1.16
C VAL A 413 -5.76 -34.10 2.41
N LEU A 414 -6.57 -33.25 3.05
CA LEU A 414 -7.34 -33.61 4.24
C LEU A 414 -8.45 -34.63 3.99
N ALA A 415 -9.00 -34.67 2.77
CA ALA A 415 -10.05 -35.60 2.38
C ALA A 415 -9.54 -36.98 1.92
N ALA A 416 -8.24 -37.10 1.63
CA ALA A 416 -7.66 -38.33 1.10
C ALA A 416 -7.47 -39.41 2.18
N GLU A 417 -7.62 -40.68 1.78
CA GLU A 417 -7.32 -41.82 2.66
C GLU A 417 -5.82 -41.88 3.02
N ASP A 418 -4.96 -41.47 2.08
CA ASP A 418 -3.52 -41.35 2.25
C ASP A 418 -3.06 -39.90 1.97
N ALA A 419 -3.04 -39.10 3.03
CA ALA A 419 -2.63 -37.69 2.96
C ALA A 419 -1.18 -37.52 2.47
N LEU A 420 -0.27 -38.46 2.76
CA LEU A 420 1.13 -38.35 2.32
C LEU A 420 1.23 -38.48 0.80
N ALA A 421 0.61 -39.53 0.26
CA ALA A 421 0.54 -39.73 -1.18
C ALA A 421 -0.23 -38.60 -1.89
N GLN A 422 -1.25 -38.03 -1.23
CA GLN A 422 -2.00 -36.92 -1.81
C GLN A 422 -1.18 -35.62 -1.87
N VAL A 423 -0.32 -35.33 -0.89
CA VAL A 423 0.62 -34.19 -0.97
C VAL A 423 1.51 -34.33 -2.20
N ASP A 424 2.12 -35.51 -2.40
CA ASP A 424 2.98 -35.77 -3.56
C ASP A 424 2.21 -35.62 -4.88
N ALA A 425 0.95 -36.06 -4.92
CA ALA A 425 0.09 -35.89 -6.09
C ALA A 425 -0.25 -34.42 -6.40
N GLU A 426 -0.45 -33.58 -5.37
CA GLU A 426 -0.66 -32.15 -5.57
C GLU A 426 0.61 -31.44 -6.05
N LEU A 427 1.78 -31.79 -5.49
CA LEU A 427 3.06 -31.26 -5.93
C LEU A 427 3.34 -31.58 -7.41
N GLU A 428 3.10 -32.83 -7.83
CA GLU A 428 3.22 -33.25 -9.22
C GLU A 428 2.22 -32.52 -10.12
N ARG A 429 0.98 -32.33 -9.66
CA ARG A 429 -0.03 -31.56 -10.40
C ARG A 429 0.45 -30.13 -10.66
N PHE A 430 0.96 -29.44 -9.63
CA PHE A 430 1.51 -28.09 -9.78
C PHE A 430 2.73 -28.06 -10.70
N ALA A 431 3.61 -29.05 -10.62
CA ALA A 431 4.77 -29.19 -11.51
C ALA A 431 4.37 -29.36 -12.99
N VAL A 432 3.27 -30.04 -13.27
CA VAL A 432 2.74 -30.24 -14.63
C VAL A 432 1.98 -29.02 -15.16
N GLU A 433 1.28 -28.30 -14.28
CA GLU A 433 0.51 -27.11 -14.65
C GLU A 433 1.39 -25.88 -14.93
N ASP A 434 2.52 -25.78 -14.24
CA ASP A 434 3.47 -24.67 -14.36
C ASP A 434 4.90 -25.22 -14.48
N GLU A 435 5.48 -25.11 -15.68
CA GLU A 435 6.87 -25.52 -15.96
C GLU A 435 7.87 -24.80 -15.04
N GLY A 436 7.56 -23.57 -14.62
CA GLY A 436 8.32 -22.82 -13.65
C GLY A 436 8.41 -23.49 -12.29
N LEU A 437 7.47 -24.39 -11.96
CA LEU A 437 7.36 -25.18 -10.74
C LEU A 437 7.73 -26.66 -10.91
N SER A 438 8.32 -27.05 -12.04
CA SER A 438 8.70 -28.44 -12.34
C SER A 438 9.60 -29.11 -11.29
N PHE A 439 10.37 -28.33 -10.52
CA PHE A 439 11.20 -28.83 -9.43
C PHE A 439 10.38 -29.39 -8.25
N LEU A 440 9.07 -29.11 -8.15
CA LEU A 440 8.24 -29.55 -7.02
C LEU A 440 8.20 -31.08 -6.89
N SER A 441 8.34 -31.80 -8.00
CA SER A 441 8.43 -33.26 -8.03
C SER A 441 9.63 -33.79 -7.24
N ASP A 442 10.72 -33.02 -7.13
CA ASP A 442 11.91 -33.39 -6.34
C ASP A 442 11.72 -33.10 -4.83
N LEU A 443 10.66 -32.39 -4.45
CA LEU A 443 10.33 -32.02 -3.08
C LEU A 443 9.19 -32.85 -2.49
N ALA A 444 8.90 -34.00 -3.12
CA ALA A 444 7.93 -34.97 -2.64
C ALA A 444 8.29 -35.49 -1.24
N LEU A 445 7.28 -35.72 -0.40
CA LEU A 445 7.45 -36.34 0.92
C LEU A 445 8.04 -37.75 0.81
N SER A 446 7.77 -38.46 -0.29
CA SER A 446 8.40 -39.75 -0.57
C SER A 446 9.93 -39.69 -0.73
N ALA A 447 10.50 -38.51 -1.00
CA ALA A 447 11.95 -38.28 -1.07
C ALA A 447 12.58 -37.80 0.26
N SER A 448 11.75 -37.43 1.25
CA SER A 448 12.19 -36.94 2.56
C SER A 448 12.93 -38.01 3.37
N SER A 449 13.86 -37.56 4.22
CA SER A 449 14.58 -38.43 5.17
C SER A 449 13.77 -38.75 6.44
N LEU A 450 12.61 -38.12 6.62
CA LEU A 450 11.73 -38.33 7.77
C LEU A 450 10.89 -39.60 7.62
N ASP A 451 10.57 -40.23 8.76
CA ASP A 451 9.62 -41.34 8.75
C ASP A 451 8.17 -40.88 8.55
N ALA A 452 7.31 -41.80 8.10
CA ALA A 452 5.90 -41.50 7.83
C ALA A 452 5.14 -40.96 9.06
N SER A 453 5.59 -41.27 10.28
CA SER A 453 4.97 -40.74 11.50
C SER A 453 5.26 -39.25 11.69
N SER A 454 6.49 -38.85 11.37
CA SER A 454 6.99 -37.48 11.48
C SER A 454 6.41 -36.62 10.38
N GLN A 455 6.33 -37.15 9.15
CA GLN A 455 5.65 -36.50 8.04
C GLN A 455 4.16 -36.27 8.31
N ARG A 456 3.45 -37.25 8.90
CA ARG A 456 2.05 -37.05 9.30
C ARG A 456 1.89 -35.98 10.37
N ARG A 457 2.78 -35.95 11.38
CA ARG A 457 2.79 -34.86 12.37
C ARG A 457 3.02 -33.50 11.72
N MET A 458 3.89 -33.41 10.71
CA MET A 458 4.09 -32.16 9.95
C MET A 458 2.82 -31.74 9.22
N ILE A 459 2.13 -32.65 8.52
CA ILE A 459 0.86 -32.35 7.84
C ILE A 459 -0.16 -31.82 8.85
N ASP A 460 -0.35 -32.51 9.97
CA ASP A 460 -1.32 -32.11 10.99
C ASP A 460 -1.00 -30.70 11.52
N ARG A 461 0.28 -30.47 11.89
CA ARG A 461 0.71 -29.17 12.43
C ARG A 461 0.67 -28.05 11.41
N VAL A 462 1.06 -28.31 10.16
CA VAL A 462 0.89 -27.35 9.07
C VAL A 462 -0.58 -27.07 8.89
N GLY A 463 -1.47 -28.07 8.95
CA GLY A 463 -2.93 -27.91 8.88
C GLY A 463 -3.53 -27.06 10.00
N ASP A 464 -2.91 -27.06 11.17
CA ASP A 464 -3.35 -26.29 12.34
C ASP A 464 -2.84 -24.83 12.36
N LEU A 465 -1.86 -24.44 11.53
CA LEU A 465 -1.36 -23.05 11.56
C LEU A 465 -2.48 -22.09 11.18
N ARG A 466 -2.54 -20.93 11.83
CA ARG A 466 -3.47 -19.88 11.46
C ARG A 466 -2.80 -19.04 10.38
N LEU A 467 -3.16 -19.26 9.13
CA LEU A 467 -2.60 -18.49 8.02
C LEU A 467 -3.49 -17.28 7.79
N ASP A 468 -2.92 -16.09 7.93
CA ASP A 468 -3.56 -14.84 7.49
C ASP A 468 -3.35 -14.66 5.96
N ASP A 469 -3.91 -13.59 5.36
CA ASP A 469 -3.85 -13.27 3.91
C ASP A 469 -2.42 -13.06 3.32
N GLU A 470 -1.36 -13.43 4.03
CA GLU A 470 0.06 -13.19 3.70
C GLU A 470 0.85 -14.47 3.38
N GLY A 471 0.23 -15.44 2.70
CA GLY A 471 0.86 -16.73 2.39
C GLY A 471 2.23 -16.64 1.70
N GLY A 472 2.38 -15.73 0.73
CA GLY A 472 3.65 -15.52 0.03
C GLY A 472 4.76 -15.03 0.96
N VAL A 473 4.45 -14.20 1.95
CA VAL A 473 5.42 -13.68 2.93
C VAL A 473 5.97 -14.81 3.79
N LEU A 474 5.10 -15.70 4.27
CA LEU A 474 5.51 -16.85 5.07
C LEU A 474 6.41 -17.81 4.30
N LEU A 475 6.14 -18.05 3.02
CA LEU A 475 6.99 -18.87 2.16
C LEU A 475 8.38 -18.26 1.95
N ARG A 476 8.44 -16.95 1.64
CA ARG A 476 9.71 -16.22 1.48
C ARG A 476 10.52 -16.22 2.77
N TRP A 477 9.87 -15.97 3.90
CA TRP A 477 10.50 -16.02 5.23
C TRP A 477 11.03 -17.42 5.56
N LEU A 478 10.23 -18.47 5.35
CA LEU A 478 10.61 -19.85 5.65
C LEU A 478 11.80 -20.31 4.80
N ALA A 479 11.81 -19.98 3.50
CA ALA A 479 12.87 -20.37 2.59
C ALA A 479 14.24 -19.75 2.92
N LEU A 480 14.26 -18.63 3.64
CA LEU A 480 15.50 -17.98 4.12
C LEU A 480 16.07 -18.65 5.39
N GLY A 481 15.41 -19.69 5.92
CA GLY A 481 16.01 -20.63 6.87
C GLY A 481 16.28 -20.11 8.27
N ASN A 482 15.83 -18.90 8.62
CA ASN A 482 16.06 -18.26 9.92
C ASN A 482 17.55 -18.12 10.30
N GLU A 483 18.47 -18.18 9.34
CA GLU A 483 19.89 -17.95 9.60
C GLU A 483 20.23 -16.46 9.55
N SER A 484 21.21 -16.02 10.35
CA SER A 484 21.70 -14.64 10.39
C SER A 484 22.52 -14.33 9.13
N GLU A 485 21.85 -14.27 7.99
CA GLU A 485 22.46 -13.96 6.71
C GLU A 485 22.18 -12.51 6.28
N PRO A 486 23.08 -11.90 5.50
CA PRO A 486 22.95 -10.50 5.05
C PRO A 486 21.80 -10.22 4.07
N ASP A 487 20.91 -11.20 3.84
CA ASP A 487 19.81 -11.19 2.88
C ASP A 487 18.44 -11.48 3.55
N ALA A 488 18.24 -11.02 4.79
CA ALA A 488 16.90 -10.96 5.40
C ALA A 488 15.85 -10.36 4.41
N PRO A 489 14.58 -10.84 4.46
CA PRO A 489 13.55 -10.45 3.51
C PRO A 489 13.38 -8.94 3.48
N CYS A 490 12.99 -8.39 2.33
CA CYS A 490 12.70 -6.97 2.27
C CYS A 490 11.46 -6.67 3.15
N PRO A 491 11.53 -5.72 4.08
CA PRO A 491 10.36 -5.28 4.83
C PRO A 491 9.23 -4.89 3.88
N ALA A 492 8.01 -5.37 4.13
CA ALA A 492 6.86 -5.11 3.27
C ALA A 492 6.60 -3.61 3.05
N SER A 493 6.90 -2.79 4.05
CA SER A 493 6.82 -1.33 3.96
C SER A 493 7.83 -0.74 2.95
N LEU A 494 9.03 -1.30 2.84
CA LEU A 494 10.03 -0.84 1.87
C LEU A 494 9.68 -1.30 0.45
N SER A 495 9.30 -2.56 0.25
CA SER A 495 8.94 -3.09 -1.08
C SER A 495 7.69 -2.38 -1.63
N ASP A 496 6.70 -2.11 -0.79
CA ASP A 496 5.55 -1.26 -1.15
C ASP A 496 5.98 0.14 -1.57
N LEU A 497 6.85 0.80 -0.79
CA LEU A 497 7.32 2.15 -1.10
C LEU A 497 8.05 2.19 -2.45
N LEU A 498 8.93 1.22 -2.73
CA LEU A 498 9.63 1.08 -4.01
C LEU A 498 8.64 0.91 -5.16
N ALA A 499 7.67 0.00 -5.04
CA ALA A 499 6.65 -0.25 -6.05
C ALA A 499 5.79 0.99 -6.34
N ARG A 500 5.36 1.70 -5.29
CA ARG A 500 4.56 2.93 -5.42
C ARG A 500 5.35 4.06 -6.08
N ILE A 501 6.63 4.22 -5.75
CA ILE A 501 7.51 5.19 -6.42
C ILE A 501 7.69 4.80 -7.89
N ALA A 502 7.93 3.52 -8.20
CA ALA A 502 8.07 3.04 -9.56
C ALA A 502 6.83 3.36 -10.41
N LEU A 503 5.63 3.10 -9.89
CA LEU A 503 4.37 3.41 -10.57
C LEU A 503 4.05 4.90 -10.62
N ALA A 504 4.55 5.71 -9.68
CA ALA A 504 4.44 7.16 -9.78
C ALA A 504 5.22 7.71 -10.98
N PHE A 505 6.37 7.12 -11.29
CA PHE A 505 7.19 7.48 -12.45
C PHE A 505 6.73 6.81 -13.75
N ASN A 506 6.31 5.55 -13.68
CA ASN A 506 5.88 4.76 -14.83
C ASN A 506 4.58 3.97 -14.54
N PRO A 507 3.40 4.64 -14.59
CA PRO A 507 2.12 4.03 -14.25
C PRO A 507 1.58 3.03 -15.30
N PHE A 508 2.33 2.82 -16.39
CA PHE A 508 1.97 1.93 -17.50
C PHE A 508 3.05 0.89 -17.78
N ALA A 509 3.96 0.64 -16.83
CA ALA A 509 4.99 -0.38 -16.98
C ALA A 509 4.35 -1.71 -17.41
N ALA A 510 4.85 -2.29 -18.51
CA ALA A 510 4.41 -3.59 -19.00
C ALA A 510 5.42 -4.68 -18.63
N GLN A 511 6.70 -4.32 -18.54
CA GLN A 511 7.79 -5.19 -18.15
C GLN A 511 8.58 -4.59 -16.98
N ALA A 512 8.78 -5.39 -15.95
CA ALA A 512 9.60 -5.07 -14.80
C ALA A 512 10.76 -6.06 -14.66
N TYR A 513 11.91 -5.54 -14.25
CA TYR A 513 13.12 -6.32 -14.02
C TYR A 513 13.72 -6.02 -12.65
N ASP A 514 14.24 -7.06 -11.99
CA ASP A 514 15.06 -6.93 -10.79
C ASP A 514 16.40 -7.69 -10.98
N PRO A 515 17.55 -7.00 -11.03
CA PRO A 515 18.86 -7.66 -11.16
C PRO A 515 19.31 -8.39 -9.88
N TYR A 516 18.61 -8.19 -8.77
CA TYR A 516 18.86 -8.82 -7.48
C TYR A 516 17.52 -9.16 -6.80
N VAL A 517 16.79 -10.10 -7.40
CA VAL A 517 15.43 -10.48 -6.98
C VAL A 517 15.36 -10.87 -5.51
N GLY A 518 16.42 -11.50 -5.00
CA GLY A 518 16.38 -12.22 -3.73
C GLY A 518 15.22 -13.20 -3.75
N VAL A 519 14.39 -13.16 -2.70
CA VAL A 519 13.16 -13.96 -2.61
C VAL A 519 11.96 -13.33 -3.29
N GLY A 520 12.08 -12.19 -3.99
CA GLY A 520 11.04 -11.64 -4.88
C GLY A 520 10.10 -10.59 -4.28
N ASP A 521 10.37 -10.07 -3.09
CA ASP A 521 9.50 -9.12 -2.37
C ASP A 521 9.17 -7.84 -3.18
N ALA A 522 10.18 -7.29 -3.86
CA ALA A 522 10.04 -6.05 -4.62
C ALA A 522 9.11 -6.21 -5.83
N LEU A 523 9.31 -7.29 -6.60
CA LEU A 523 8.46 -7.63 -7.75
C LEU A 523 7.05 -8.02 -7.33
N ALA A 524 6.90 -8.73 -6.19
CA ALA A 524 5.61 -9.04 -5.60
C ALA A 524 4.83 -7.78 -5.21
N ALA A 525 5.47 -6.82 -4.55
CA ALA A 525 4.86 -5.55 -4.21
C ALA A 525 4.42 -4.77 -5.46
N LEU A 526 5.23 -4.78 -6.52
CA LEU A 526 4.86 -4.19 -7.80
C LEU A 526 3.65 -4.88 -8.43
N ARG A 527 3.62 -6.22 -8.45
CA ARG A 527 2.52 -7.02 -9.01
C ARG A 527 1.19 -6.79 -8.29
N ARG A 528 1.21 -6.65 -6.96
CA ARG A 528 0.00 -6.31 -6.16
C ARG A 528 -0.64 -5.00 -6.60
N LEU A 529 0.19 -4.02 -6.97
CA LEU A 529 -0.27 -2.70 -7.41
C LEU A 529 -0.51 -2.62 -8.93
N ALA A 530 0.17 -3.44 -9.72
CA ALA A 530 0.07 -3.51 -11.17
C ALA A 530 -0.04 -4.97 -11.68
N PRO A 531 -1.24 -5.59 -11.61
CA PRO A 531 -1.47 -6.99 -11.98
C PRO A 531 -1.34 -7.31 -13.48
N ALA A 532 -0.91 -6.37 -14.31
CA ALA A 532 -0.57 -6.61 -15.72
C ALA A 532 0.94 -6.61 -16.02
N VAL A 533 1.79 -6.12 -15.10
CA VAL A 533 3.26 -6.11 -15.26
C VAL A 533 3.82 -7.53 -15.34
N ARG A 534 4.57 -7.82 -16.40
CA ARG A 534 5.41 -9.03 -16.46
C ARG A 534 6.68 -8.81 -15.68
N CYS A 535 6.97 -9.68 -14.72
CA CYS A 535 8.15 -9.59 -13.88
C CYS A 535 9.20 -10.59 -14.36
N GLY A 536 10.45 -10.14 -14.45
CA GLY A 536 11.62 -11.00 -14.60
C GLY A 536 12.77 -10.54 -13.72
N GLY A 537 13.80 -11.36 -13.61
CA GLY A 537 14.95 -11.00 -12.79
C GLY A 537 15.98 -12.09 -12.63
N GLN A 538 16.96 -11.79 -11.80
CA GLN A 538 18.06 -12.70 -11.48
C GLN A 538 18.37 -12.68 -9.99
N THR A 539 18.69 -13.85 -9.44
CA THR A 539 19.11 -13.99 -8.03
C THR A 539 20.31 -14.90 -7.92
N ALA A 540 21.15 -14.68 -6.91
CA ALA A 540 22.39 -15.43 -6.75
C ALA A 540 22.17 -16.91 -6.41
N ARG A 541 21.08 -17.24 -5.71
CA ARG A 541 20.85 -18.57 -5.13
C ARG A 541 19.62 -19.24 -5.72
N PHE A 542 19.74 -20.55 -5.90
CA PHE A 542 18.62 -21.39 -6.34
C PHE A 542 17.46 -21.37 -5.34
N SER A 543 17.75 -21.41 -4.03
CA SER A 543 16.74 -21.34 -2.95
C SER A 543 15.86 -20.10 -3.04
N ASP A 544 16.46 -18.96 -3.37
CA ASP A 544 15.75 -17.68 -3.41
C ASP A 544 14.86 -17.61 -4.65
N ALA A 545 15.34 -18.14 -5.78
CA ALA A 545 14.56 -18.25 -7.00
C ALA A 545 13.35 -19.16 -6.81
N LEU A 546 13.54 -20.27 -6.09
CA LEU A 546 12.46 -21.17 -5.70
C LEU A 546 11.41 -20.44 -4.85
N ALA A 547 11.85 -19.82 -3.75
CA ALA A 547 10.97 -19.12 -2.83
C ALA A 547 10.15 -18.05 -3.56
N ALA A 548 10.80 -17.31 -4.47
CA ALA A 548 10.16 -16.30 -5.28
C ALA A 548 9.02 -16.87 -6.13
N LYS A 549 9.25 -18.01 -6.80
CA LYS A 549 8.25 -18.68 -7.64
C LYS A 549 7.07 -19.24 -6.85
N LEU A 550 7.34 -19.92 -5.73
CA LEU A 550 6.28 -20.47 -4.86
C LEU A 550 5.40 -19.36 -4.31
N ALA A 551 6.03 -18.31 -3.76
CA ALA A 551 5.30 -17.20 -3.18
C ALA A 551 4.51 -16.42 -4.25
N ALA A 552 5.06 -16.21 -5.45
CA ALA A 552 4.31 -15.62 -6.56
C ALA A 552 3.04 -16.43 -6.87
N ARG A 553 3.15 -17.76 -6.96
CA ARG A 553 2.01 -18.64 -7.26
C ARG A 553 0.90 -18.56 -6.21
N CYS A 554 1.27 -18.49 -4.92
CA CYS A 554 0.33 -18.29 -3.82
C CYS A 554 -0.27 -16.88 -3.79
N GLU A 555 0.40 -15.88 -4.36
CA GLU A 555 -0.11 -14.52 -4.53
C GLU A 555 -0.94 -14.34 -5.81
N GLY A 556 -1.22 -15.43 -6.55
CA GLY A 556 -2.08 -15.42 -7.72
C GLY A 556 -1.40 -14.97 -9.02
N TRP A 557 -0.07 -15.02 -9.09
CA TRP A 557 0.68 -14.72 -10.32
C TRP A 557 1.87 -15.67 -10.50
N SER A 558 2.52 -15.64 -11.66
CA SER A 558 3.70 -16.49 -11.92
C SER A 558 4.76 -15.72 -12.69
N PHE A 559 6.00 -16.19 -12.57
CA PHE A 559 7.08 -15.79 -13.47
C PHE A 559 6.85 -16.47 -14.81
N GLY A 560 7.11 -15.75 -15.91
CA GLY A 560 7.12 -16.37 -17.23
C GLY A 560 8.23 -17.41 -17.35
N ASP A 561 8.13 -18.27 -18.36
CA ASP A 561 9.20 -19.21 -18.67
C ASP A 561 10.53 -18.47 -18.94
N GLY A 562 11.61 -18.99 -18.35
CA GLY A 562 12.93 -18.36 -18.38
C GLY A 562 13.04 -16.97 -17.74
N ALA A 563 11.98 -16.45 -17.08
CA ALA A 563 11.97 -15.08 -16.56
C ALA A 563 12.69 -14.90 -15.21
N LEU A 564 13.19 -15.98 -14.61
CA LEU A 564 14.00 -15.92 -13.39
C LEU A 564 15.26 -16.77 -13.54
N ALA A 565 16.43 -16.12 -13.50
CA ALA A 565 17.73 -16.77 -13.64
C ALA A 565 18.46 -16.90 -12.30
N VAL A 566 19.35 -17.89 -12.20
CA VAL A 566 20.20 -18.13 -11.02
C VAL A 566 21.66 -17.83 -11.36
N GLY A 567 22.34 -17.06 -10.51
CA GLY A 567 23.72 -16.58 -10.69
C GLY A 567 23.83 -15.08 -10.44
N SER A 568 25.03 -14.53 -10.30
CA SER A 568 25.19 -13.08 -10.09
C SER A 568 25.04 -12.30 -11.39
N ALA A 569 24.09 -11.37 -11.48
CA ALA A 569 23.92 -10.51 -12.66
C ALA A 569 25.13 -9.59 -12.94
N LEU A 570 26.01 -9.35 -11.95
CA LEU A 570 27.22 -8.58 -12.19
C LEU A 570 28.26 -9.33 -13.01
N THR A 571 28.40 -10.64 -12.82
CA THR A 571 29.40 -11.48 -13.48
C THR A 571 28.82 -12.33 -14.62
N GLU A 572 27.56 -12.74 -14.50
CA GLU A 572 26.86 -13.67 -15.38
C GLU A 572 25.48 -13.10 -15.70
N ASP A 573 25.44 -11.97 -16.42
CA ASP A 573 24.20 -11.32 -16.82
C ASP A 573 23.40 -12.20 -17.79
N ALA A 574 22.40 -12.91 -17.26
CA ALA A 574 21.56 -13.83 -18.03
C ALA A 574 20.63 -13.09 -19.01
N TYR A 575 20.43 -11.79 -18.81
CA TYR A 575 19.50 -10.94 -19.55
C TYR A 575 20.23 -9.84 -20.33
N ALA A 576 21.51 -10.06 -20.65
CA ALA A 576 22.33 -9.05 -21.32
C ALA A 576 21.66 -8.52 -22.60
N GLY A 577 21.40 -7.21 -22.62
CA GLY A 577 20.74 -6.51 -23.72
C GLY A 577 19.21 -6.51 -23.67
N GLU A 578 18.59 -7.22 -22.73
CA GLU A 578 17.16 -7.09 -22.45
C GLU A 578 16.88 -5.84 -21.62
N LEU A 579 15.76 -5.18 -21.93
CA LEU A 579 15.37 -3.91 -21.33
C LEU A 579 13.97 -4.02 -20.74
N ALA A 580 13.75 -3.33 -19.62
CA ALA A 580 12.47 -3.24 -18.93
C ALA A 580 12.00 -1.79 -18.81
N ASP A 581 10.69 -1.59 -18.82
CA ASP A 581 10.06 -0.28 -18.60
C ASP A 581 10.33 0.24 -17.19
N THR A 582 10.50 -0.70 -16.24
CA THR A 582 10.70 -0.42 -14.83
C THR A 582 11.70 -1.40 -14.25
N VAL A 583 12.78 -0.90 -13.66
CA VAL A 583 13.70 -1.70 -12.85
C VAL A 583 13.46 -1.38 -11.38
N VAL A 584 13.14 -2.37 -10.56
CA VAL A 584 12.88 -2.17 -9.12
C VAL A 584 13.68 -3.19 -8.35
N SER A 585 14.49 -2.74 -7.39
CA SER A 585 15.39 -3.64 -6.67
C SER A 585 15.76 -3.12 -5.29
N VAL A 586 15.98 -4.04 -4.36
CA VAL A 586 16.64 -3.81 -3.08
C VAL A 586 18.05 -4.38 -3.18
N LEU A 587 19.02 -3.50 -3.45
CA LEU A 587 20.39 -3.92 -3.73
C LEU A 587 21.13 -4.35 -2.46
N PRO A 588 22.05 -5.33 -2.55
CA PRO A 588 22.80 -5.80 -1.40
C PRO A 588 23.71 -4.68 -0.88
N PRO A 589 23.65 -4.32 0.42
CA PRO A 589 24.40 -3.18 0.93
C PRO A 589 25.87 -3.54 1.15
N ASN A 590 26.77 -2.74 0.61
CA ASN A 590 28.21 -2.83 0.86
C ASN A 590 28.81 -4.22 0.56
N GLN A 591 28.27 -4.93 -0.43
CA GLN A 591 28.93 -6.12 -0.97
C GLN A 591 30.36 -5.74 -1.37
N GLY A 592 31.32 -6.52 -0.88
CA GLY A 592 32.74 -6.29 -1.08
C GLY A 592 33.18 -6.65 -2.49
N GLU A 593 34.10 -7.60 -2.59
CA GLU A 593 34.60 -8.09 -3.86
C GLU A 593 33.50 -8.84 -4.64
N TRP A 594 33.24 -8.40 -5.87
CA TRP A 594 32.14 -8.90 -6.70
C TRP A 594 32.59 -9.50 -8.04
N THR A 595 33.89 -9.44 -8.35
CA THR A 595 34.49 -10.06 -9.53
C THR A 595 35.96 -10.41 -9.26
N ASP A 596 36.41 -11.52 -9.85
CA ASP A 596 37.80 -12.01 -9.73
C ASP A 596 38.80 -11.23 -10.62
N HIS A 597 38.29 -10.43 -11.54
CA HIS A 597 39.09 -9.68 -12.53
C HIS A 597 38.91 -8.18 -12.35
N ALA A 598 39.78 -7.38 -12.95
CA ALA A 598 39.51 -5.95 -13.05
C ALA A 598 38.23 -5.74 -13.88
N PRO A 599 37.26 -4.92 -13.43
CA PRO A 599 36.07 -4.63 -14.22
C PRO A 599 36.48 -4.05 -15.57
N ASP A 600 35.92 -4.60 -16.65
CA ASP A 600 36.25 -4.19 -18.01
C ASP A 600 35.81 -2.74 -18.27
N PRO A 601 36.73 -1.82 -18.59
CA PRO A 601 36.38 -0.44 -18.91
C PRO A 601 35.47 -0.27 -20.13
N ASP A 602 35.44 -1.27 -21.03
CA ASP A 602 34.64 -1.25 -22.27
C ASP A 602 33.24 -1.88 -22.08
N ASP A 603 32.93 -2.37 -20.88
CA ASP A 603 31.62 -2.89 -20.55
C ASP A 603 30.56 -1.77 -20.59
N ALA A 604 29.56 -1.95 -21.45
CA ALA A 604 28.53 -0.96 -21.75
C ALA A 604 27.70 -0.55 -20.53
N ARG A 605 27.73 -1.32 -19.44
CA ARG A 605 27.03 -1.00 -18.19
C ARG A 605 27.65 0.19 -17.46
N TRP A 606 28.96 0.42 -17.59
CA TRP A 606 29.70 1.42 -16.80
C TRP A 606 29.64 2.85 -17.37
N VAL A 607 28.45 3.30 -17.73
CA VAL A 607 28.22 4.62 -18.39
C VAL A 607 28.60 5.83 -17.53
N PHE A 608 28.62 5.68 -16.20
CA PHE A 608 29.06 6.73 -15.27
C PHE A 608 30.52 6.53 -14.83
N GLY A 609 31.19 5.49 -15.33
CA GLY A 609 32.57 5.15 -15.00
C GLY A 609 32.68 3.81 -14.28
N VAL A 610 33.90 3.26 -14.34
CA VAL A 610 34.19 1.91 -13.86
C VAL A 610 34.08 1.82 -12.33
N PRO A 611 33.18 0.97 -11.79
CA PRO A 611 33.03 0.81 -10.35
C PRO A 611 34.24 0.07 -9.74
N PRO A 612 34.52 0.28 -8.44
CA PRO A 612 35.63 -0.40 -7.78
C PRO A 612 35.34 -1.90 -7.61
N ARG A 613 36.31 -2.76 -7.93
CA ARG A 613 36.22 -4.23 -7.77
C ARG A 613 35.86 -4.67 -6.36
N ASN A 614 36.38 -3.97 -5.35
CA ASN A 614 36.23 -4.34 -3.94
C ASN A 614 34.96 -3.79 -3.29
N LYS A 615 34.06 -3.16 -4.05
CA LYS A 615 32.79 -2.65 -3.52
C LYS A 615 31.73 -2.53 -4.62
N ALA A 616 30.70 -3.37 -4.55
CA ALA A 616 29.73 -3.55 -5.63
C ALA A 616 28.62 -2.49 -5.70
N ASN A 617 28.49 -1.59 -4.71
CA ASN A 617 27.35 -0.67 -4.62
C ASN A 617 27.06 0.11 -5.92
N LEU A 618 28.08 0.74 -6.52
CA LEU A 618 27.92 1.46 -7.79
C LEU A 618 27.90 0.54 -9.01
N ALA A 619 28.39 -0.70 -8.90
CA ALA A 619 28.25 -1.70 -9.94
C ALA A 619 26.78 -2.12 -10.06
N TRP A 620 26.11 -2.40 -8.95
CA TRP A 620 24.69 -2.73 -8.92
C TRP A 620 23.79 -1.60 -9.42
N VAL A 621 24.07 -0.34 -9.04
CA VAL A 621 23.33 0.82 -9.54
C VAL A 621 23.44 0.92 -11.07
N GLN A 622 24.63 0.68 -11.62
CA GLN A 622 24.87 0.72 -13.06
C GLN A 622 24.30 -0.51 -13.79
N GLN A 623 24.36 -1.71 -13.20
CA GLN A 623 23.67 -2.91 -13.71
C GLN A 623 22.18 -2.65 -13.88
N ALA A 624 21.54 -2.16 -12.82
CA ALA A 624 20.12 -1.83 -12.85
C ALA A 624 19.78 -0.73 -13.88
N PHE A 625 20.65 0.28 -14.02
CA PHE A 625 20.48 1.32 -15.01
C PHE A 625 20.60 0.80 -16.46
N ALA A 626 21.49 -0.18 -16.71
CA ALA A 626 21.74 -0.72 -18.04
C ALA A 626 20.55 -1.52 -18.61
N HIS A 627 19.74 -2.17 -17.76
CA HIS A 627 18.53 -2.88 -18.17
C HIS A 627 17.28 -2.00 -18.28
N ARG A 628 17.43 -0.68 -18.12
CA ARG A 628 16.30 0.24 -18.24
C ARG A 628 16.06 0.60 -19.70
N ALA A 629 14.84 0.37 -20.19
CA ALA A 629 14.43 0.80 -21.53
C ALA A 629 14.47 2.33 -21.66
N PRO A 630 14.63 2.88 -22.88
CA PRO A 630 14.36 4.30 -23.15
C PRO A 630 12.96 4.69 -22.66
N GLY A 631 12.83 5.81 -21.94
CA GLY A 631 11.58 6.20 -21.27
C GLY A 631 11.27 5.44 -19.97
N GLY A 632 12.01 4.36 -19.67
CA GLY A 632 11.83 3.58 -18.46
C GLY A 632 12.41 4.23 -17.20
N ILE A 633 12.18 3.62 -16.05
CA ILE A 633 12.65 4.10 -14.74
C ILE A 633 13.36 2.99 -13.96
N ALA A 634 14.43 3.31 -13.24
CA ALA A 634 15.02 2.41 -12.24
C ALA A 634 14.82 3.01 -10.84
N VAL A 635 14.24 2.24 -9.92
CA VAL A 635 13.94 2.63 -8.53
C VAL A 635 14.64 1.64 -7.60
N LEU A 636 15.73 2.10 -6.98
CA LEU A 636 16.70 1.22 -6.32
C LEU A 636 16.84 1.61 -4.86
N ALA A 637 16.56 0.69 -3.93
CA ALA A 637 17.03 0.84 -2.55
C ALA A 637 18.51 0.42 -2.49
N ALA A 638 19.38 1.36 -2.17
CA ALA A 638 20.83 1.16 -2.14
C ALA A 638 21.43 1.68 -0.84
N SER A 639 22.60 1.15 -0.45
CA SER A 639 23.34 1.65 0.71
C SER A 639 23.62 3.16 0.61
N ASN A 640 23.49 3.88 1.73
CA ASN A 640 23.82 5.31 1.81
C ASN A 640 25.25 5.63 1.36
N ALA A 641 26.16 4.66 1.36
CA ALA A 641 27.51 4.82 0.82
C ALA A 641 27.53 5.29 -0.65
N VAL A 642 26.55 4.89 -1.46
CA VAL A 642 26.39 5.38 -2.85
C VAL A 642 26.27 6.90 -2.90
N LEU A 643 25.68 7.51 -1.86
CA LEU A 643 25.37 8.94 -1.85
C LEU A 643 26.58 9.83 -1.56
N HIS A 644 27.55 9.36 -0.77
CA HIS A 644 28.57 10.25 -0.18
C HIS A 644 29.97 9.64 -0.02
N GLU A 645 30.21 8.37 -0.37
CA GLU A 645 31.53 7.78 -0.17
C GLU A 645 32.62 8.56 -0.93
N SER A 646 33.76 8.75 -0.28
CA SER A 646 34.85 9.62 -0.73
C SER A 646 36.10 8.86 -1.14
N ARG A 647 36.08 7.53 -1.08
CA ARG A 647 37.25 6.66 -1.34
C ARG A 647 37.32 6.20 -2.80
N GLY A 648 38.56 6.01 -3.28
CA GLY A 648 38.83 5.40 -4.58
C GLY A 648 38.22 6.16 -5.76
N CYS A 649 37.61 5.44 -6.69
CA CYS A 649 36.96 6.00 -7.87
C CYS A 649 35.48 6.40 -7.64
N GLU A 650 34.89 6.08 -6.48
CA GLU A 650 33.46 6.34 -6.20
C GLU A 650 33.06 7.82 -6.36
N PRO A 651 33.88 8.82 -5.93
CA PRO A 651 33.56 10.23 -6.16
C PRO A 651 33.47 10.60 -7.64
N ALA A 652 34.33 10.05 -8.48
CA ALA A 652 34.33 10.33 -9.92
C ALA A 652 33.10 9.72 -10.60
N VAL A 653 32.76 8.48 -10.26
CA VAL A 653 31.56 7.80 -10.78
C VAL A 653 30.29 8.52 -10.32
N ARG A 654 30.22 8.95 -9.05
CA ARG A 654 29.09 9.73 -8.55
C ARG A 654 29.01 11.11 -9.19
N ALA A 655 30.12 11.79 -9.42
CA ALA A 655 30.13 13.07 -10.12
C ALA A 655 29.60 12.94 -11.56
N ALA A 656 29.95 11.87 -12.26
CA ALA A 656 29.39 11.56 -13.57
C ALA A 656 27.89 11.23 -13.50
N LEU A 657 27.45 10.47 -12.49
CA LEU A 657 26.04 10.17 -12.24
C LEU A 657 25.23 11.45 -11.97
N ILE A 658 25.71 12.34 -11.10
CA ILE A 658 25.12 13.66 -10.84
C ILE A 658 25.08 14.48 -12.15
N GLY A 659 26.20 14.49 -12.88
CA GLY A 659 26.42 15.11 -14.19
C GLY A 659 25.40 14.75 -15.26
N SER A 660 24.97 13.50 -15.28
CA SER A 660 24.24 12.87 -16.39
C SER A 660 22.81 13.35 -16.58
N GLY A 661 22.20 14.02 -15.60
CA GLY A 661 20.77 14.31 -15.63
C GLY A 661 19.85 13.10 -15.45
N CYS A 662 20.39 11.88 -15.31
CA CYS A 662 19.63 10.65 -15.10
C CYS A 662 18.99 10.57 -13.71
N VAL A 663 19.62 11.15 -12.67
CA VAL A 663 19.09 11.12 -11.29
C VAL A 663 17.83 11.98 -11.17
N ARG A 664 16.68 11.34 -10.94
CA ARG A 664 15.37 11.98 -10.79
C ARG A 664 15.07 12.37 -9.35
N ALA A 665 15.23 11.42 -8.44
CA ALA A 665 14.92 11.60 -7.03
C ALA A 665 15.86 10.77 -6.13
N VAL A 666 16.10 11.26 -4.92
CA VAL A 666 16.77 10.53 -3.84
C VAL A 666 15.96 10.64 -2.56
N VAL A 667 15.61 9.51 -1.96
CA VAL A 667 14.82 9.43 -0.72
C VAL A 667 15.62 8.71 0.35
N SER A 668 16.02 9.41 1.42
CA SER A 668 16.70 8.77 2.55
C SER A 668 15.71 8.18 3.53
N LEU A 669 15.94 6.93 3.89
CA LEU A 669 15.04 6.16 4.75
C LEU A 669 15.63 5.99 6.16
N PRO A 670 14.77 5.79 7.18
CA PRO A 670 15.21 5.51 8.54
C PRO A 670 16.19 4.33 8.61
N GLY A 671 17.10 4.37 9.59
CA GLY A 671 17.86 3.18 9.97
C GLY A 671 16.99 2.18 10.74
N GLY A 672 17.42 0.93 10.80
CA GLY A 672 16.73 -0.12 11.56
C GLY A 672 15.49 -0.70 10.88
N LEU A 673 15.28 -0.46 9.58
CA LEU A 673 14.17 -1.05 8.82
C LEU A 673 14.32 -2.56 8.61
N PHE A 674 15.55 -3.06 8.62
CA PHE A 674 15.85 -4.48 8.49
C PHE A 674 16.27 -5.02 9.86
N ASP A 675 15.79 -6.21 10.19
CA ASP A 675 16.02 -6.84 11.48
C ASP A 675 17.39 -7.52 11.60
N ASP A 676 18.15 -7.60 10.50
CA ASP A 676 19.49 -8.17 10.44
C ASP A 676 20.62 -7.17 10.79
N GLY A 677 20.25 -5.92 11.11
CA GLY A 677 21.21 -4.89 11.48
C GLY A 677 22.05 -4.35 10.32
N ARG A 678 21.65 -4.59 9.06
CA ARG A 678 22.36 -4.04 7.89
C ARG A 678 22.34 -2.49 7.89
N PRO A 679 23.28 -1.83 7.20
CA PRO A 679 23.35 -0.37 7.14
C PRO A 679 22.08 0.26 6.54
N PRO A 680 21.74 1.51 6.93
CA PRO A 680 20.63 2.24 6.33
C PRO A 680 20.76 2.39 4.80
N VAL A 681 19.61 2.34 4.14
CA VAL A 681 19.48 2.47 2.68
C VAL A 681 18.75 3.76 2.31
N SER A 682 18.95 4.21 1.08
CA SER A 682 18.18 5.27 0.44
C SER A 682 17.66 4.77 -0.90
N ILE A 683 16.51 5.30 -1.33
CA ILE A 683 15.96 5.03 -2.65
C ILE A 683 16.57 6.04 -3.62
N ILE A 684 17.15 5.54 -4.72
CA ILE A 684 17.66 6.34 -5.84
C ILE A 684 16.78 6.02 -7.05
N VAL A 685 16.28 7.08 -7.69
CA VAL A 685 15.48 6.97 -8.90
C VAL A 685 16.26 7.49 -10.10
N LEU A 686 16.43 6.64 -11.11
CA LEU A 686 17.16 6.94 -12.35
C LEU A 686 16.24 6.82 -13.56
N GLY A 687 16.35 7.74 -14.51
CA GLY A 687 15.63 7.71 -15.79
C GLY A 687 16.51 8.19 -16.94
N ASP A 688 15.91 8.60 -18.06
CA ASP A 688 16.65 9.12 -19.21
C ASP A 688 17.53 10.33 -18.88
N GLU A 689 18.54 10.58 -19.69
CA GLU A 689 19.29 11.84 -19.64
C GLU A 689 18.35 13.04 -19.83
N ARG A 690 18.60 14.13 -19.07
CA ARG A 690 17.85 15.38 -19.16
C ARG A 690 18.77 16.51 -19.60
N ALA A 691 18.32 17.27 -20.59
CA ALA A 691 18.99 18.50 -20.97
C ALA A 691 18.94 19.53 -19.83
N THR A 692 20.04 20.27 -19.65
CA THR A 692 20.11 21.35 -18.66
C THR A 692 19.28 22.57 -19.10
N PRO A 693 18.63 23.29 -18.17
CA PRO A 693 18.64 23.07 -16.72
C PRO A 693 17.68 21.96 -16.27
N PHE A 694 18.09 21.19 -15.26
CA PHE A 694 17.24 20.21 -14.59
C PHE A 694 17.41 20.29 -13.07
N GLU A 695 16.40 19.80 -12.35
CA GLU A 695 16.40 19.66 -10.88
C GLU A 695 16.26 18.19 -10.48
N THR A 696 16.78 17.85 -9.30
CA THR A 696 16.62 16.53 -8.67
C THR A 696 15.82 16.69 -7.39
N LEU A 697 14.84 15.80 -7.17
CA LEU A 697 14.06 15.78 -5.93
C LEU A 697 14.86 15.12 -4.81
N PHE A 698 15.05 15.80 -3.70
CA PHE A 698 15.59 15.22 -2.47
C PHE A 698 14.49 15.12 -1.42
N VAL A 699 14.35 13.95 -0.81
CA VAL A 699 13.42 13.69 0.30
C VAL A 699 14.17 13.07 1.48
N ASN A 700 14.13 13.72 2.63
CA ASN A 700 14.65 13.21 3.88
C ASN A 700 13.52 12.60 4.72
N ALA A 701 13.45 11.27 4.77
CA ALA A 701 12.51 10.53 5.59
C ALA A 701 13.19 9.82 6.78
N LEU A 702 14.41 10.23 7.18
CA LEU A 702 15.17 9.60 8.26
C LEU A 702 14.40 9.55 9.60
N GLU A 703 13.63 10.59 9.91
CA GLU A 703 12.83 10.69 11.14
C GLU A 703 11.43 10.07 11.02
N CYS A 704 11.10 9.44 9.89
CA CYS A 704 9.78 8.85 9.66
C CYS A 704 9.64 7.42 10.20
N GLY A 705 10.69 6.83 10.76
CA GLY A 705 10.69 5.47 11.30
C GLY A 705 10.06 5.38 12.69
N VAL A 706 9.06 4.51 12.84
CA VAL A 706 8.41 4.24 14.13
C VAL A 706 9.07 3.03 14.79
N PRO A 707 9.29 2.99 16.11
CA PRO A 707 9.78 1.79 16.79
C PRO A 707 8.92 0.57 16.47
N SER A 708 9.55 -0.57 16.19
CA SER A 708 8.87 -1.84 15.94
C SER A 708 9.58 -2.95 16.72
N GLY A 709 8.87 -3.62 17.63
CA GLY A 709 9.39 -4.72 18.43
C GLY A 709 10.53 -4.32 19.39
N SER A 710 11.77 -4.24 18.88
CA SER A 710 12.96 -3.89 19.65
C SER A 710 13.24 -2.38 19.66
N ALA A 711 14.05 -1.90 20.61
CA ALA A 711 14.42 -0.49 20.71
C ALA A 711 15.16 0.06 19.47
N ALA A 712 15.82 -0.81 18.70
CA ALA A 712 16.58 -0.45 17.51
C ALA A 712 15.80 -0.63 16.21
N ALA A 713 14.87 -1.58 16.15
CA ALA A 713 14.08 -1.87 14.96
C ALA A 713 13.03 -0.78 14.71
N ARG A 714 12.84 -0.46 13.43
CA ARG A 714 11.99 0.61 12.94
C ARG A 714 11.14 0.10 11.81
N GLU A 715 9.96 0.66 11.67
CA GLU A 715 9.10 0.43 10.51
C GLU A 715 8.75 1.76 9.84
N LEU A 716 8.54 1.72 8.52
CA LEU A 716 7.93 2.82 7.78
C LEU A 716 6.40 2.72 7.88
N SER A 717 5.83 3.60 8.72
CA SER A 717 4.37 3.73 8.77
C SER A 717 3.83 4.07 7.39
N MET A 718 2.59 3.64 7.11
CA MET A 718 1.94 4.05 5.86
C MET A 718 1.85 5.56 5.69
N GLU A 719 1.58 6.32 6.76
CA GLU A 719 1.50 7.78 6.65
C GLU A 719 2.82 8.37 6.15
N ALA A 720 3.96 7.82 6.59
CA ALA A 720 5.26 8.18 6.06
C ALA A 720 5.41 7.81 4.59
N ARG A 721 5.04 6.58 4.22
CA ARG A 721 5.06 6.10 2.82
C ARG A 721 4.20 6.98 1.92
N ASP A 722 2.96 7.28 2.33
CA ASP A 722 2.02 8.16 1.63
C ASP A 722 2.57 9.58 1.46
N ARG A 723 3.21 10.13 2.49
CA ARG A 723 3.82 11.45 2.43
C ARG A 723 4.97 11.48 1.42
N VAL A 724 5.82 10.46 1.41
CA VAL A 724 6.91 10.33 0.42
C VAL A 724 6.32 10.18 -0.99
N VAL A 725 5.42 9.22 -1.19
CA VAL A 725 4.80 8.93 -2.50
C VAL A 725 4.06 10.14 -3.05
N SER A 726 3.23 10.82 -2.25
CA SER A 726 2.51 12.03 -2.69
C SER A 726 3.43 13.22 -3.00
N THR A 727 4.63 13.24 -2.44
CA THR A 727 5.66 14.24 -2.77
C THR A 727 6.31 13.90 -4.10
N VAL A 728 6.63 12.62 -4.32
CA VAL A 728 7.15 12.10 -5.59
C VAL A 728 6.12 12.28 -6.72
N GLU A 729 4.87 11.86 -6.53
CA GLU A 729 3.78 12.00 -7.52
C GLU A 729 3.58 13.47 -7.93
N ARG A 730 3.56 14.40 -6.97
CA ARG A 730 3.50 15.84 -7.28
C ARG A 730 4.71 16.32 -8.07
N TRP A 731 5.89 15.87 -7.70
CA TRP A 731 7.10 16.25 -8.41
C TRP A 731 7.13 15.70 -9.84
N VAL A 732 6.70 14.45 -10.06
CA VAL A 732 6.56 13.87 -11.40
C VAL A 732 5.57 14.67 -12.24
N ALA A 733 4.44 15.09 -11.65
CA ALA A 733 3.41 15.85 -12.37
C ALA A 733 3.81 17.30 -12.71
N THR A 734 4.66 17.93 -11.90
CA THR A 734 4.94 19.38 -12.00
C THR A 734 6.39 19.71 -12.37
N GLY A 735 7.30 18.74 -12.26
CA GLY A 735 8.74 18.91 -12.45
C GLY A 735 9.46 19.65 -11.31
N SER A 736 8.75 20.09 -10.26
CA SER A 736 9.34 20.87 -9.17
C SER A 736 8.61 20.66 -7.84
N CYS A 737 9.34 20.77 -6.73
CA CYS A 737 8.84 20.61 -5.38
C CYS A 737 9.34 21.79 -4.55
N ALA A 738 8.38 22.55 -4.00
CA ALA A 738 8.68 23.63 -3.07
C ALA A 738 9.44 23.10 -1.85
N HIS A 739 10.34 23.91 -1.31
CA HIS A 739 11.11 23.55 -0.13
C HIS A 739 10.18 23.35 1.08
N VAL A 740 10.17 22.12 1.58
CA VAL A 740 9.58 21.72 2.86
C VAL A 740 10.73 21.48 3.83
N PRO A 741 10.99 22.40 4.77
CA PRO A 741 12.13 22.32 5.67
C PRO A 741 12.24 20.96 6.38
N GLY A 742 13.44 20.39 6.36
CA GLY A 742 13.78 19.10 6.94
C GLY A 742 13.21 17.88 6.22
N PHE A 743 12.46 18.06 5.12
CA PHE A 743 11.76 16.95 4.47
C PHE A 743 11.96 16.84 2.98
N ALA A 744 11.70 17.88 2.17
CA ALA A 744 11.76 17.73 0.71
C ALA A 744 12.11 19.04 -0.01
N ARG A 745 12.85 18.94 -1.13
CA ARG A 745 13.17 20.08 -1.99
C ARG A 745 13.59 19.60 -3.38
N SER A 746 13.19 20.31 -4.43
CA SER A 746 13.84 20.19 -5.74
C SER A 746 15.09 21.05 -5.78
N VAL A 747 16.22 20.44 -6.12
CA VAL A 747 17.53 21.09 -6.10
C VAL A 747 18.12 21.18 -7.50
N PRO A 748 18.54 22.37 -7.96
CA PRO A 748 19.19 22.55 -9.25
C PRO A 748 20.50 21.78 -9.36
N MET A 749 20.77 21.23 -10.53
CA MET A 749 21.99 20.48 -10.83
C MET A 749 23.28 21.17 -10.37
N GLY A 750 23.39 22.49 -10.55
CA GLY A 750 24.58 23.25 -10.14
C GLY A 750 24.86 23.20 -8.64
N GLU A 751 23.81 23.14 -7.81
CA GLU A 751 23.93 23.01 -6.35
C GLU A 751 24.35 21.58 -5.97
N VAL A 752 23.76 20.56 -6.60
CA VAL A 752 24.13 19.15 -6.37
C VAL A 752 25.57 18.87 -6.78
N ALA A 753 25.98 19.37 -7.95
CA ALA A 753 27.34 19.21 -8.46
C ALA A 753 28.39 19.93 -7.61
N ALA A 754 28.04 21.09 -7.03
CA ALA A 754 28.94 21.84 -6.15
C ALA A 754 29.21 21.11 -4.83
N LEU A 755 28.21 20.42 -4.27
CA LEU A 755 28.40 19.60 -3.07
C LEU A 755 29.07 18.26 -3.39
N GLY A 756 28.73 17.64 -4.54
CA GLY A 756 29.33 16.38 -4.99
C GLY A 756 28.80 15.14 -4.26
N ASP A 757 27.65 15.27 -3.57
CA ASP A 757 26.95 14.17 -2.90
C ASP A 757 25.46 14.17 -3.25
N LEU A 758 24.82 13.03 -2.99
CA LEU A 758 23.39 12.81 -3.22
C LEU A 758 22.62 12.70 -1.90
N THR A 759 23.09 13.34 -0.82
CA THR A 759 22.50 13.16 0.52
C THR A 759 21.32 14.11 0.76
N PRO A 760 20.06 13.63 0.85
CA PRO A 760 18.90 14.50 1.01
C PRO A 760 18.97 15.45 2.19
N TRP A 761 19.51 15.02 3.34
CA TRP A 761 19.63 15.84 4.55
C TRP A 761 20.55 17.05 4.41
N SER A 762 21.37 17.11 3.36
CA SER A 762 22.23 18.27 3.07
C SER A 762 21.48 19.39 2.32
N TYR A 763 20.29 19.09 1.78
CA TYR A 763 19.57 19.98 0.88
C TYR A 763 18.24 20.53 1.43
N VAL A 764 17.66 19.86 2.44
CA VAL A 764 16.27 20.09 2.90
C VAL A 764 16.16 20.67 4.30
#